data_AF-A0A943DB11-F1
#
_entry.id   AF-A0A943DB11-F1
#
_cell.length_a   1.000
_cell.length_b   1.000
_cell.length_c   1.000
_cell.angle_alpha   90.00
_cell.angle_beta   90.00
_cell.angle_gamma   90.00
#
_symmetry.space_group_name_H-M   'P 1'
#
loop_
_entity.id
_entity.type
_entity.pdbx_description
1 polymer ?
#
loop_
_entity_poly.entity_id
_entity_poly.type
_entity_poly.pdbx_seq_one_letter_code
_entity_poly.pdbx_strand_id
1 'polypeptide(L)'
;MRKRLFIFAAATCFALSAFATPAFAEEPSLPDEPTIGSEASVQSNGNSDGNSNENSDGNSNGNAKKDAPPSGSDDGLPNEESYSGEGQTGSSVADPVVAKIGDAEYTTLQAAIDAACTASSKTTITLQSDLTLNNEGLRFDGPEVSTPAEWKDITLDAATHSLTLKGKGIYAAYCKVTIQRCRELTVNAGMNPGNTDGETSKISAVLFCPGTLVLNECKTVNITNPEPETGGSGLCIYNGGDLYIKNNTHFTVSGFMNPGPAGKDGCSGIYIDSDPDQNDEYTTNKGRIDVSDHSTLIATNCYHNGITANPIDIFVSDHSTIDVNNNNKGRYGKGGLGCYYGKLTILDHSHVTAYKNTAWGFAIFVKDLEVDGTSEIDAVDNGSYWIYPNGGLTWAGNGISIAGNGVLHNGATMSASGNWGPGVSTHIDVNRGFMGGSLTVENGATLTSTKNYNYGLANGKTLNISTGAHVYLSENYSGGLDNYPAATTTVDEKADLVITNNYGVGINNGNNTTTDADGHPFTANAANVATLILKSGTITKNHANIEMPSPTIPQLPQLHAWADCGAGVCNRYGNVDISIDTKIYNNHADIAGDDLYNYKNDGAAVSNNFTITVVPGAKWSVLDVDGKIIDDWYHDDEGEENRWKETSARNNTDTVLPQGAALKAAHGINAPTPSPKPVEPTAAPTEAPTPTAVPTTVPTAAPTAAPTTAPADNTATAAPATPAPTARPTVTATPAPTAQASGVIPQTGDSSSPALFSILTLGSITALCVLQKRRKSK
;
A
#
# COMPACT_ATOMS: atom_id res chain seq x y z
N MET A 1 -15.51 4.51 47.05
CA MET A 1 -14.35 3.62 47.30
C MET A 1 -14.63 2.22 46.79
N ARG A 2 -14.16 1.91 45.58
CA ARG A 2 -13.88 0.54 45.08
C ARG A 2 -12.95 0.72 43.88
N LYS A 3 -11.65 0.55 44.12
CA LYS A 3 -10.60 0.54 43.09
C LYS A 3 -10.91 -0.62 42.15
N ARG A 4 -11.12 -0.35 40.86
CA ARG A 4 -11.07 -1.37 39.81
C ARG A 4 -9.75 -1.16 39.06
N LEU A 5 -8.90 -2.16 39.24
CA LEU A 5 -7.60 -2.33 38.64
C LEU A 5 -7.82 -2.63 37.15
N PHE A 6 -7.49 -1.69 36.25
CA PHE A 6 -7.44 -1.96 34.82
C PHE A 6 -6.12 -2.69 34.54
N ILE A 7 -6.21 -3.98 34.27
CA ILE A 7 -5.10 -4.78 33.79
C ILE A 7 -5.18 -4.77 32.27
N PHE A 8 -4.23 -4.11 31.62
CA PHE A 8 -4.00 -4.27 30.18
C PHE A 8 -3.52 -5.70 29.93
N ALA A 9 -4.38 -6.54 29.36
CA ALA A 9 -4.01 -7.85 28.86
C ALA A 9 -3.43 -7.68 27.45
N ALA A 10 -2.11 -7.68 27.33
CA ALA A 10 -1.43 -7.70 26.04
C ALA A 10 -1.52 -9.11 25.44
N ALA A 11 -2.46 -9.32 24.52
CA ALA A 11 -2.43 -10.48 23.63
C ALA A 11 -1.20 -10.36 22.72
N THR A 12 -0.25 -11.27 22.91
CA THR A 12 1.03 -11.26 22.20
C THR A 12 0.89 -12.14 20.95
N CYS A 13 0.56 -11.54 19.80
CA CYS A 13 0.61 -12.25 18.52
C CYS A 13 2.06 -12.27 18.02
N PHE A 14 2.72 -13.41 18.24
CA PHE A 14 4.03 -13.72 17.68
C PHE A 14 3.93 -13.90 16.17
N ALA A 15 4.55 -13.01 15.40
CA ALA A 15 4.89 -13.25 14.00
C ALA A 15 6.35 -13.73 13.94
N LEU A 16 6.58 -15.04 14.08
CA LEU A 16 7.81 -15.67 13.61
C LEU A 16 7.63 -16.01 12.14
N SER A 17 8.31 -15.25 11.27
CA SER A 17 8.60 -15.68 9.91
C SER A 17 9.66 -16.78 9.97
N ALA A 18 9.23 -18.04 9.95
CA ALA A 18 10.11 -19.17 9.74
C ALA A 18 10.21 -19.45 8.23
N PHE A 19 11.32 -19.02 7.63
CA PHE A 19 11.81 -19.59 6.38
C PHE A 19 12.30 -21.01 6.66
N ALA A 20 11.77 -22.00 5.94
CA ALA A 20 12.35 -23.33 5.87
C ALA A 20 12.69 -23.65 4.41
N THR A 21 13.98 -23.65 4.13
CA THR A 21 14.63 -24.19 2.92
C THR A 21 14.52 -25.72 2.89
N PRO A 22 14.36 -26.38 1.73
CA PRO A 22 14.78 -27.76 1.58
C PRO A 22 16.25 -27.83 1.14
N ALA A 23 17.05 -28.50 1.96
CA ALA A 23 18.34 -29.04 1.55
C ALA A 23 18.10 -30.29 0.69
N PHE A 24 18.67 -30.32 -0.52
CA PHE A 24 18.80 -31.55 -1.31
C PHE A 24 20.00 -32.37 -0.81
N ALA A 25 19.78 -33.66 -0.58
CA ALA A 25 20.81 -34.69 -0.70
C ALA A 25 20.12 -36.03 -0.98
N GLU A 26 19.99 -36.38 -2.26
CA GLU A 26 19.91 -37.78 -2.68
C GLU A 26 20.83 -37.92 -3.92
N GLU A 27 21.83 -38.80 -3.78
CA GLU A 27 22.87 -39.07 -4.76
C GLU A 27 22.31 -39.61 -6.09
N PRO A 28 23.04 -39.38 -7.20
CA PRO A 28 23.23 -40.45 -8.17
C PRO A 28 24.70 -40.81 -8.31
N SER A 29 24.93 -42.11 -8.26
CA SER A 29 26.19 -42.80 -8.53
C SER A 29 26.70 -42.55 -9.95
N LEU A 30 27.93 -42.06 -10.10
CA LEU A 30 28.75 -42.28 -11.30
C LEU A 30 30.23 -42.48 -10.91
N PRO A 31 30.98 -43.32 -11.66
CA PRO A 31 32.25 -43.88 -11.21
C PRO A 31 33.49 -43.03 -11.57
N ASP A 32 34.51 -43.25 -10.76
CA ASP A 32 35.97 -43.16 -10.97
C ASP A 32 36.60 -41.87 -11.55
N GLU A 33 37.24 -41.17 -10.60
CA GLU A 33 38.47 -40.35 -10.64
C GLU A 33 39.50 -40.65 -11.77
N PRO A 34 40.50 -39.77 -12.07
CA PRO A 34 41.34 -39.14 -11.03
C PRO A 34 41.98 -37.74 -11.28
N THR A 35 42.30 -37.12 -10.13
CA THR A 35 43.52 -36.33 -9.79
C THR A 35 43.88 -35.02 -10.49
N ILE A 36 44.11 -34.00 -9.65
CA ILE A 36 45.37 -33.27 -9.32
C ILE A 36 44.90 -32.06 -8.45
N GLY A 37 45.38 -31.70 -7.26
CA GLY A 37 46.59 -32.01 -6.52
C GLY A 37 47.16 -30.70 -5.94
N SER A 38 47.43 -30.70 -4.63
CA SER A 38 48.16 -29.69 -3.81
C SER A 38 47.41 -28.38 -3.49
N GLU A 39 47.50 -27.71 -2.35
CA GLU A 39 48.14 -27.78 -1.00
C GLU A 39 47.73 -26.39 -0.39
N ALA A 40 47.55 -26.10 0.91
CA ALA A 40 48.28 -26.48 2.09
C ALA A 40 47.44 -26.23 3.36
N SER A 41 47.85 -26.92 4.41
CA SER A 41 47.32 -26.99 5.76
C SER A 41 48.07 -26.07 6.73
N VAL A 42 47.39 -25.58 7.79
CA VAL A 42 47.89 -25.39 9.18
C VAL A 42 46.65 -25.35 10.10
N GLN A 43 46.28 -26.39 10.87
CA GLN A 43 46.63 -26.63 12.30
C GLN A 43 46.45 -25.37 13.21
N SER A 44 45.85 -25.37 14.40
CA SER A 44 45.49 -26.39 15.40
C SER A 44 44.71 -25.74 16.56
N ASN A 45 44.11 -26.58 17.41
CA ASN A 45 43.59 -26.37 18.79
C ASN A 45 42.16 -25.78 18.86
N GLY A 46 41.12 -26.52 19.26
CA GLY A 46 41.00 -27.33 20.48
C GLY A 46 40.51 -26.40 21.60
N ASN A 47 39.49 -26.64 22.41
CA ASN A 47 38.64 -27.76 22.72
C ASN A 47 37.50 -27.22 23.63
N SER A 48 36.41 -27.98 23.73
CA SER A 48 35.43 -28.06 24.82
C SER A 48 34.36 -26.97 24.98
N ASP A 49 33.15 -27.36 24.57
CA ASP A 49 32.07 -27.82 25.45
C ASP A 49 31.76 -27.02 26.72
N GLY A 50 30.46 -26.74 26.89
CA GLY A 50 29.85 -26.76 28.22
C GLY A 50 28.88 -25.65 28.52
N ASN A 51 27.71 -25.72 27.90
CA ASN A 51 26.38 -25.56 28.51
C ASN A 51 26.35 -25.11 29.99
N SER A 52 25.61 -24.03 30.30
CA SER A 52 24.37 -24.08 31.09
C SER A 52 24.02 -22.73 31.74
N ASN A 53 22.84 -22.24 31.37
CA ASN A 53 21.75 -21.74 32.20
C ASN A 53 21.98 -21.10 33.60
N GLU A 54 21.09 -20.11 33.81
CA GLU A 54 20.46 -19.67 35.07
C GLU A 54 21.08 -18.52 35.85
N ASN A 55 20.56 -17.33 35.53
CA ASN A 55 19.82 -16.40 36.40
C ASN A 55 20.28 -16.24 37.86
N SER A 56 20.61 -15.00 38.24
CA SER A 56 20.20 -14.44 39.53
C SER A 56 20.32 -12.93 39.56
N ASP A 57 19.27 -12.32 40.08
CA ASP A 57 19.10 -10.92 40.44
C ASP A 57 20.20 -10.38 41.35
N GLY A 58 20.51 -9.09 41.21
CA GLY A 58 21.40 -8.39 42.11
C GLY A 58 21.47 -6.89 41.86
N ASN A 59 20.44 -6.15 42.28
CA ASN A 59 20.52 -4.70 42.45
C ASN A 59 21.54 -4.35 43.55
N SER A 60 22.44 -3.40 43.28
CA SER A 60 23.08 -2.60 44.33
C SER A 60 23.42 -1.20 43.83
N ASN A 61 22.77 -0.21 44.44
CA ASN A 61 23.16 1.19 44.50
C ASN A 61 24.64 1.38 44.94
N GLY A 62 25.29 2.42 44.40
CA GLY A 62 26.59 2.88 44.89
C GLY A 62 27.01 4.22 44.27
N ASN A 63 26.61 5.33 44.90
CA ASN A 63 27.13 6.67 44.65
C ASN A 63 28.58 6.81 45.16
N ALA A 64 29.46 7.46 44.40
CA ALA A 64 30.60 8.22 44.95
C ALA A 64 31.11 9.31 43.97
N LYS A 65 31.09 10.56 44.45
CA LYS A 65 31.75 11.76 43.88
C LYS A 65 33.27 11.64 43.96
N LYS A 66 34.03 12.25 43.01
CA LYS A 66 34.74 13.55 43.18
C LYS A 66 35.73 13.87 42.04
N ASP A 67 35.77 15.18 41.73
CA ASP A 67 36.88 16.04 41.32
C ASP A 67 37.44 16.03 39.87
N ALA A 68 37.16 17.14 39.17
CA ALA A 68 37.84 17.71 37.99
C ALA A 68 39.06 18.58 38.43
N PRO A 69 39.72 19.46 37.61
CA PRO A 69 39.68 19.79 36.16
C PRO A 69 41.12 20.06 35.58
N PRO A 70 41.46 21.01 34.65
CA PRO A 70 40.77 21.74 33.56
C PRO A 70 41.57 21.88 32.21
N SER A 71 40.91 22.34 31.11
CA SER A 71 41.35 23.43 30.16
C SER A 71 40.42 23.46 28.93
N GLY A 72 39.64 24.53 28.65
CA GLY A 72 39.95 25.65 27.71
C GLY A 72 39.61 25.27 26.25
N SER A 73 38.84 25.99 25.41
CA SER A 73 38.54 27.43 25.29
C SER A 73 37.33 27.65 24.34
N ASP A 74 36.82 28.90 24.35
CA ASP A 74 35.67 29.51 23.67
C ASP A 74 35.66 29.53 22.12
N ASP A 75 34.44 29.67 21.57
CA ASP A 75 33.96 30.62 20.52
C ASP A 75 32.56 30.12 20.05
N GLY A 76 31.40 30.79 20.07
CA GLY A 76 31.02 32.19 20.21
C GLY A 76 30.02 32.57 19.08
N LEU A 77 28.69 32.44 19.29
CA LEU A 77 27.63 33.06 18.46
C LEU A 77 26.40 33.43 19.33
N PRO A 78 25.65 34.49 18.98
CA PRO A 78 24.95 35.34 19.96
C PRO A 78 23.54 34.85 20.32
N ASN A 79 23.20 35.03 21.61
CA ASN A 79 21.84 34.92 22.13
C ASN A 79 21.07 36.21 21.81
N GLU A 80 19.87 36.08 21.22
CA GLU A 80 18.84 37.11 21.35
C GLU A 80 18.24 37.10 22.76
N GLU A 81 17.97 38.30 23.25
CA GLU A 81 17.75 38.61 24.65
C GLU A 81 16.43 38.05 25.19
N SER A 82 16.56 37.26 26.26
CA SER A 82 15.50 36.98 27.22
C SER A 82 15.25 38.25 28.05
N TYR A 83 14.06 38.82 27.92
CA TYR A 83 13.58 39.87 28.82
C TYR A 83 13.34 39.27 30.22
N SER A 84 14.26 39.52 31.14
CA SER A 84 14.01 39.44 32.58
C SER A 84 14.31 40.80 33.21
N GLY A 85 13.27 41.58 33.47
CA GLY A 85 13.36 42.82 34.22
C GLY A 85 12.42 42.78 35.42
N GLU A 86 12.97 42.58 36.62
CA GLU A 86 12.31 42.98 37.86
C GLU A 86 13.01 44.21 38.44
N GLY A 87 12.21 45.24 38.76
CA GLY A 87 12.61 46.33 39.64
C GLY A 87 12.05 47.70 39.29
N GLN A 88 10.75 47.93 39.56
CA GLN A 88 10.25 49.06 40.38
C GLN A 88 8.74 49.32 40.20
N THR A 89 8.02 49.20 41.33
CA THR A 89 6.88 50.00 41.78
C THR A 89 5.84 50.50 40.76
N GLY A 90 4.64 49.90 40.83
CA GLY A 90 3.38 50.64 40.65
C GLY A 90 2.81 50.70 39.24
N SER A 91 2.30 49.57 38.74
CA SER A 91 1.04 49.52 37.96
C SER A 91 0.62 48.05 37.86
N SER A 92 -0.63 47.73 38.19
CA SER A 92 -1.18 46.40 37.94
C SER A 92 -1.31 46.20 36.42
N VAL A 93 -0.24 45.72 35.78
CA VAL A 93 -0.32 45.24 34.40
C VAL A 93 -1.13 43.95 34.48
N ALA A 94 -2.36 43.98 33.98
CA ALA A 94 -3.17 42.78 33.83
C ALA A 94 -2.39 41.76 32.98
N ASP A 95 -2.39 40.49 33.39
CA ASP A 95 -1.73 39.42 32.65
C ASP A 95 -2.18 39.44 31.17
N PRO A 96 -1.27 39.22 30.20
CA PRO A 96 -1.61 39.27 28.79
C PRO A 96 -2.66 38.21 28.44
N VAL A 97 -3.66 38.60 27.66
CA VAL A 97 -4.72 37.71 27.19
C VAL A 97 -4.14 36.79 26.10
N VAL A 98 -4.17 35.48 26.35
CA VAL A 98 -3.66 34.46 25.42
C VAL A 98 -4.77 33.97 24.48
N ALA A 99 -5.97 33.77 25.02
CA ALA A 99 -7.09 33.20 24.27
C ALA A 99 -8.43 33.84 24.67
N LYS A 100 -9.41 33.77 23.75
CA LYS A 100 -10.78 34.25 23.99
C LYS A 100 -11.84 33.22 23.65
N ILE A 101 -12.93 33.21 24.41
CA ILE A 101 -14.17 32.50 24.06
C ILE A 101 -15.30 33.54 24.10
N GLY A 102 -15.76 33.97 22.93
CA GLY A 102 -16.60 35.18 22.84
C GLY A 102 -15.86 36.37 23.46
N ASP A 103 -16.50 37.03 24.43
CA ASP A 103 -15.92 38.16 25.16
C ASP A 103 -15.08 37.75 26.38
N ALA A 104 -15.09 36.46 26.77
CA ALA A 104 -14.34 35.98 27.91
C ALA A 104 -12.85 35.84 27.56
N GLU A 105 -11.99 36.43 28.38
CA GLU A 105 -10.53 36.47 28.21
C GLU A 105 -9.85 35.47 29.14
N TYR A 106 -8.84 34.76 28.61
CA TYR A 106 -8.07 33.75 29.34
C TYR A 106 -6.58 34.07 29.25
N THR A 107 -5.90 34.01 30.38
CA THR A 107 -4.45 34.25 30.50
C THR A 107 -3.60 33.05 30.09
N THR A 108 -4.20 31.88 29.95
CA THR A 108 -3.55 30.68 29.40
C THR A 108 -4.48 29.97 28.41
N LEU A 109 -3.88 29.27 27.42
CA LEU A 109 -4.65 28.49 26.46
C LEU A 109 -5.34 27.30 27.13
N GLN A 110 -4.68 26.63 28.09
CA GLN A 110 -5.28 25.50 28.80
C GLN A 110 -6.53 25.92 29.60
N ALA A 111 -6.55 27.10 30.24
CA ALA A 111 -7.75 27.57 30.95
C ALA A 111 -8.95 27.81 30.01
N ALA A 112 -8.70 28.27 28.78
CA ALA A 112 -9.74 28.37 27.76
C ALA A 112 -10.22 26.97 27.31
N ILE A 113 -9.31 26.01 27.16
CA ILE A 113 -9.67 24.62 26.83
C ILE A 113 -10.52 23.98 27.93
N ASP A 114 -10.15 24.14 29.21
CA ASP A 114 -10.91 23.59 30.34
C ASP A 114 -12.34 24.17 30.39
N ALA A 115 -12.48 25.48 30.13
CA ALA A 115 -13.78 26.13 30.01
C ALA A 115 -14.57 25.61 28.80
N ALA A 116 -13.91 25.39 27.67
CA ALA A 116 -14.55 24.82 26.48
C ALA A 116 -15.02 23.39 26.72
N CYS A 117 -14.22 22.54 27.37
CA CYS A 117 -14.55 21.15 27.69
C CYS A 117 -15.82 21.01 28.55
N THR A 118 -16.08 21.99 29.41
CA THR A 118 -17.23 21.99 30.34
C THR A 118 -18.47 22.73 29.81
N ALA A 119 -18.36 23.41 28.67
CA ALA A 119 -19.48 24.14 28.08
C ALA A 119 -20.63 23.20 27.65
N SER A 120 -21.85 23.73 27.48
CA SER A 120 -23.00 22.92 27.04
C SER A 120 -23.11 22.74 25.53
N SER A 121 -22.41 23.55 24.74
CA SER A 121 -22.48 23.56 23.27
C SER A 121 -21.09 23.51 22.62
N LYS A 122 -21.04 23.38 21.29
CA LYS A 122 -19.82 23.64 20.53
C LYS A 122 -19.20 24.97 20.95
N THR A 123 -17.87 24.98 21.14
CA THR A 123 -17.14 26.16 21.65
C THR A 123 -15.96 26.48 20.75
N THR A 124 -15.77 27.77 20.46
CA THR A 124 -14.62 28.27 19.70
C THR A 124 -13.70 29.08 20.62
N ILE A 125 -12.45 28.67 20.70
CA ILE A 125 -11.34 29.35 21.35
C ILE A 125 -10.56 30.10 20.28
N THR A 126 -10.38 31.41 20.41
CA THR A 126 -9.61 32.22 19.47
C THR A 126 -8.27 32.61 20.09
N LEU A 127 -7.16 32.18 19.49
CA LEU A 127 -5.81 32.54 19.91
C LEU A 127 -5.54 34.03 19.59
N GLN A 128 -4.93 34.76 20.53
CA GLN A 128 -4.74 36.22 20.42
C GLN A 128 -3.35 36.63 19.91
N SER A 129 -2.37 35.74 19.98
CA SER A 129 -1.00 35.97 19.53
C SER A 129 -0.31 34.65 19.24
N ASP A 130 0.88 34.69 18.61
CA ASP A 130 1.75 33.52 18.54
C ASP A 130 2.04 32.99 19.96
N LEU A 131 2.03 31.67 20.12
CA LEU A 131 2.16 31.03 21.43
C LEU A 131 3.15 29.86 21.38
N THR A 132 4.05 29.81 22.36
CA THR A 132 4.95 28.68 22.61
C THR A 132 4.73 28.15 24.01
N LEU A 133 4.48 26.84 24.14
CA LEU A 133 4.36 26.14 25.42
C LEU A 133 5.57 25.22 25.61
N ASN A 134 6.21 25.32 26.78
CA ASN A 134 7.39 24.52 27.13
C ASN A 134 7.03 23.48 28.20
N ASN A 135 6.99 22.21 27.81
CA ASN A 135 6.72 21.04 28.66
C ASN A 135 5.31 20.94 29.28
N GLU A 136 4.41 21.86 28.94
CA GLU A 136 3.02 21.86 29.41
C GLU A 136 2.14 20.93 28.55
N GLY A 137 2.23 21.06 27.22
CA GLY A 137 1.32 20.39 26.29
C GLY A 137 -0.10 20.97 26.34
N LEU A 138 -1.05 20.31 25.66
CA LEU A 138 -2.47 20.67 25.69
C LEU A 138 -3.34 19.47 26.00
N ARG A 139 -4.36 19.66 26.83
CA ARG A 139 -5.27 18.59 27.27
C ARG A 139 -6.73 18.94 26.98
N PHE A 140 -7.41 18.09 26.23
CA PHE A 140 -8.84 18.20 25.90
C PHE A 140 -9.60 17.03 26.55
N ASP A 141 -10.10 17.23 27.76
CA ASP A 141 -10.86 16.22 28.48
C ASP A 141 -12.37 16.44 28.29
N GLY A 142 -12.95 15.73 27.33
CA GLY A 142 -14.41 15.66 27.19
C GLY A 142 -15.00 14.76 28.26
N PRO A 143 -16.27 14.97 28.64
CA PRO A 143 -16.97 14.03 29.50
C PRO A 143 -17.06 12.66 28.80
N GLU A 144 -16.84 11.58 29.55
CA GLU A 144 -17.03 10.22 29.03
C GLU A 144 -18.48 10.03 28.60
N VAL A 145 -18.67 9.62 27.35
CA VAL A 145 -19.97 9.43 26.70
C VAL A 145 -19.97 8.17 25.84
N SER A 146 -21.16 7.65 25.57
CA SER A 146 -21.33 6.34 24.92
C SER A 146 -21.15 6.36 23.41
N THR A 147 -21.33 7.52 22.75
CA THR A 147 -21.28 7.61 21.28
C THR A 147 -20.43 8.79 20.79
N PRO A 148 -19.79 8.68 19.59
CA PRO A 148 -19.03 9.79 19.01
C PRO A 148 -19.85 11.06 18.75
N ALA A 149 -21.18 10.93 18.55
CA ALA A 149 -22.07 12.07 18.35
C ALA A 149 -22.21 12.97 19.59
N GLU A 150 -21.88 12.44 20.77
CA GLU A 150 -21.93 13.15 22.04
C GLU A 150 -20.57 13.74 22.44
N TRP A 151 -19.52 13.46 21.66
CA TRP A 151 -18.19 14.01 21.93
C TRP A 151 -18.19 15.52 21.91
N LYS A 152 -17.35 16.08 22.77
CA LYS A 152 -17.26 17.52 22.93
C LYS A 152 -16.63 18.17 21.70
N ASP A 153 -17.39 19.00 20.99
CA ASP A 153 -16.91 19.73 19.80
C ASP A 153 -16.25 21.05 20.21
N ILE A 154 -14.92 21.11 20.02
CA ILE A 154 -14.07 22.25 20.39
C ILE A 154 -13.31 22.70 19.16
N THR A 155 -13.40 23.98 18.84
CA THR A 155 -12.61 24.61 17.78
C THR A 155 -11.56 25.51 18.41
N LEU A 156 -10.29 25.19 18.22
CA LEU A 156 -9.16 26.08 18.43
C LEU A 156 -8.86 26.83 17.13
N ASP A 157 -9.34 28.05 17.07
CA ASP A 157 -9.08 28.96 15.97
C ASP A 157 -7.81 29.77 16.26
N ALA A 158 -6.75 29.50 15.52
CA ALA A 158 -5.48 30.18 15.71
C ALA A 158 -5.50 31.62 15.17
N ALA A 159 -6.53 32.02 14.40
CA ALA A 159 -6.65 33.36 13.82
C ALA A 159 -5.35 33.82 13.11
N THR A 160 -4.72 32.91 12.36
CA THR A 160 -3.44 33.06 11.64
C THR A 160 -2.17 33.19 12.50
N HIS A 161 -2.28 33.00 13.81
CA HIS A 161 -1.13 32.88 14.69
C HIS A 161 -0.50 31.48 14.60
N SER A 162 0.73 31.37 15.10
CA SER A 162 1.46 30.11 15.25
C SER A 162 1.32 29.54 16.65
N LEU A 163 1.25 28.20 16.76
CA LEU A 163 1.23 27.47 18.03
C LEU A 163 2.36 26.44 18.05
N THR A 164 3.27 26.59 19.00
CA THR A 164 4.41 25.68 19.19
C THR A 164 4.34 24.96 20.54
N LEU A 165 4.41 23.64 20.53
CA LEU A 165 4.47 22.78 21.71
C LEU A 165 5.84 22.11 21.77
N LYS A 166 6.59 22.30 22.86
CA LYS A 166 7.90 21.67 23.08
C LYS A 166 7.84 20.72 24.27
N GLY A 167 8.43 19.53 24.11
CA GLY A 167 8.55 18.51 25.16
C GLY A 167 7.27 17.67 25.37
N LYS A 168 6.09 18.30 25.40
CA LYS A 168 4.79 17.61 25.44
C LYS A 168 3.87 18.11 24.34
N GLY A 169 3.18 17.18 23.66
CA GLY A 169 2.22 17.49 22.62
C GLY A 169 0.79 17.59 23.14
N ILE A 170 -0.13 16.85 22.53
CA ILE A 170 -1.58 17.00 22.75
C ILE A 170 -2.18 15.69 23.27
N TYR A 171 -3.06 15.78 24.26
CA TYR A 171 -3.93 14.70 24.68
C TYR A 171 -5.39 15.12 24.51
N ALA A 172 -6.23 14.23 23.99
CA ALA A 172 -7.66 14.43 23.88
C ALA A 172 -8.42 13.12 24.14
N ALA A 173 -9.55 13.21 24.84
CA ALA A 173 -10.46 12.09 25.05
C ALA A 173 -11.91 12.57 24.98
N TYR A 174 -12.77 11.79 24.32
CA TYR A 174 -14.20 12.09 24.12
C TYR A 174 -14.45 13.48 23.51
N CYS A 175 -13.55 13.91 22.63
CA CYS A 175 -13.57 15.22 21.98
C CYS A 175 -13.47 15.10 20.47
N LYS A 176 -14.12 16.04 19.79
CA LYS A 176 -13.81 16.43 18.42
C LYS A 176 -13.07 17.76 18.49
N VAL A 177 -11.76 17.74 18.25
CA VAL A 177 -10.91 18.93 18.28
C VAL A 177 -10.65 19.38 16.87
N THR A 178 -11.06 20.61 16.55
CA THR A 178 -10.73 21.28 15.30
C THR A 178 -9.68 22.34 15.56
N ILE A 179 -8.50 22.20 14.98
CA ILE A 179 -7.49 23.27 14.93
C ILE A 179 -7.60 23.91 13.55
N GLN A 180 -7.86 25.22 13.51
CA GLN A 180 -8.09 25.91 12.24
C GLN A 180 -7.39 27.24 12.10
N ARG A 181 -7.23 27.67 10.84
CA ARG A 181 -6.63 28.96 10.45
C ARG A 181 -5.26 29.18 11.11
N CYS A 182 -4.48 28.10 11.23
CA CYS A 182 -3.17 28.14 11.88
C CYS A 182 -2.09 28.42 10.83
N ARG A 183 -1.26 29.45 11.06
CA ARG A 183 -0.11 29.70 10.17
C ARG A 183 0.92 28.58 10.31
N GLU A 184 1.16 28.12 11.52
CA GLU A 184 2.06 27.01 11.81
C GLU A 184 1.68 26.35 13.15
N LEU A 185 1.37 25.05 13.11
CA LEU A 185 1.27 24.20 14.30
C LEU A 185 2.51 23.32 14.36
N THR A 186 3.36 23.52 15.36
CA THR A 186 4.59 22.74 15.55
C THR A 186 4.55 22.00 16.88
N VAL A 187 4.57 20.67 16.83
CA VAL A 187 4.65 19.78 18.00
C VAL A 187 5.99 19.09 17.97
N ASN A 188 6.91 19.51 18.85
CA ASN A 188 8.22 18.91 19.02
C ASN A 188 8.24 18.13 20.33
N ALA A 189 7.74 16.90 20.29
CA ALA A 189 7.55 16.06 21.46
C ALA A 189 7.57 14.58 21.08
N GLY A 190 8.08 13.72 21.97
CA GLY A 190 7.90 12.26 21.93
C GLY A 190 6.76 11.77 22.84
N MET A 191 6.14 12.68 23.60
CA MET A 191 5.16 12.37 24.65
C MET A 191 4.00 13.37 24.64
N ASN A 192 2.85 12.95 25.15
CA ASN A 192 1.67 13.79 25.39
C ASN A 192 1.55 14.12 26.90
N PRO A 193 0.70 15.09 27.30
CA PRO A 193 0.51 15.42 28.72
C PRO A 193 -0.10 14.31 29.58
N GLY A 194 -0.56 13.21 28.99
CA GLY A 194 -1.16 12.06 29.67
C GLY A 194 -2.60 12.32 30.10
N ASN A 195 -3.27 11.24 30.52
CA ASN A 195 -4.46 11.36 31.36
C ASN A 195 -4.09 11.95 32.74
N THR A 196 -5.08 12.18 33.61
CA THR A 196 -4.86 12.68 34.98
C THR A 196 -3.83 11.88 35.78
N ASP A 197 -3.66 10.59 35.46
CA ASP A 197 -2.81 9.64 36.18
C ASP A 197 -1.44 9.41 35.49
N GLY A 198 -1.19 10.04 34.34
CA GLY A 198 0.08 10.00 33.59
C GLY A 198 0.36 8.73 32.79
N GLU A 199 -0.53 7.73 32.84
CA GLU A 199 -0.32 6.38 32.27
C GLU A 199 -0.13 6.38 30.74
N THR A 200 -0.78 7.31 30.04
CA THR A 200 -0.81 7.35 28.57
C THR A 200 0.25 8.27 27.94
N SER A 201 1.07 8.94 28.76
CA SER A 201 1.98 10.00 28.32
C SER A 201 3.03 9.56 27.29
N LYS A 202 3.39 8.26 27.27
CA LYS A 202 4.42 7.70 26.37
C LYS A 202 3.87 7.08 25.09
N ILE A 203 2.55 6.99 24.92
CA ILE A 203 1.94 6.29 23.77
C ILE A 203 2.18 7.04 22.46
N SER A 204 2.18 8.36 22.50
CA SER A 204 2.40 9.22 21.33
C SER A 204 2.64 10.67 21.72
N ALA A 205 3.13 11.48 20.78
CA ALA A 205 3.21 12.93 20.93
C ALA A 205 1.83 13.59 20.94
N VAL A 206 0.93 13.11 20.06
CA VAL A 206 -0.46 13.53 19.98
C VAL A 206 -1.36 12.30 20.13
N LEU A 207 -2.15 12.25 21.20
CA LEU A 207 -3.04 11.13 21.51
C LEU A 207 -4.50 11.58 21.53
N PHE A 208 -5.35 10.88 20.77
CA PHE A 208 -6.80 10.93 20.84
C PHE A 208 -7.33 9.55 21.24
N CYS A 209 -7.96 9.41 22.41
CA CYS A 209 -8.33 8.08 22.92
C CYS A 209 -9.60 8.09 23.78
N PRO A 210 -10.79 7.88 23.20
CA PRO A 210 -11.08 8.04 21.77
C PRO A 210 -11.28 9.53 21.41
N GLY A 211 -11.23 9.89 20.12
CA GLY A 211 -11.51 11.26 19.70
C GLY A 211 -11.15 11.57 18.24
N THR A 212 -11.64 12.70 17.75
CA THR A 212 -11.40 13.16 16.37
C THR A 212 -10.50 14.38 16.35
N LEU A 213 -9.52 14.38 15.45
CA LEU A 213 -8.71 15.55 15.11
C LEU A 213 -9.09 16.08 13.73
N VAL A 214 -9.40 17.36 13.64
CA VAL A 214 -9.58 18.10 12.39
C VAL A 214 -8.51 19.18 12.28
N LEU A 215 -7.72 19.14 11.22
CA LEU A 215 -6.80 20.19 10.82
C LEU A 215 -7.41 20.89 9.59
N ASN A 216 -7.73 22.18 9.73
CA ASN A 216 -8.52 22.90 8.73
C ASN A 216 -7.92 24.27 8.42
N GLU A 217 -7.53 24.54 7.17
CA GLU A 217 -6.90 25.82 6.80
C GLU A 217 -5.59 26.08 7.61
N CYS A 218 -4.82 25.01 7.83
CA CYS A 218 -3.55 25.07 8.57
C CYS A 218 -2.37 25.02 7.60
N LYS A 219 -1.74 26.17 7.34
CA LYS A 219 -0.70 26.31 6.32
C LYS A 219 0.48 25.36 6.53
N THR A 220 0.85 25.07 7.77
CA THR A 220 1.87 24.07 8.10
C THR A 220 1.54 23.42 9.42
N VAL A 221 1.59 22.08 9.46
CA VAL A 221 1.47 21.27 10.66
C VAL A 221 2.65 20.31 10.70
N ASN A 222 3.45 20.39 11.75
CA ASN A 222 4.62 19.53 11.95
C ASN A 222 4.50 18.82 13.29
N ILE A 223 4.53 17.49 13.26
CA ILE A 223 4.69 16.67 14.46
C ILE A 223 6.05 15.97 14.35
N THR A 224 6.97 16.30 15.23
CA THR A 224 8.32 15.75 15.23
C THR A 224 8.75 15.28 16.61
N ASN A 225 9.61 14.27 16.65
CA ASN A 225 10.25 13.83 17.87
C ASN A 225 11.71 14.33 17.93
N PRO A 226 12.05 15.24 18.87
CA PRO A 226 13.43 15.69 19.05
C PRO A 226 14.34 14.59 19.63
N GLU A 227 13.77 13.52 20.20
CA GLU A 227 14.49 12.34 20.72
C GLU A 227 14.01 11.08 19.98
N PRO A 228 14.50 10.80 18.75
CA PRO A 228 13.84 9.87 17.84
C PRO A 228 13.66 8.44 18.36
N GLU A 229 14.53 7.98 19.27
CA GLU A 229 14.49 6.63 19.83
C GLU A 229 13.70 6.54 21.16
N THR A 230 13.02 7.60 21.57
CA THR A 230 12.18 7.64 22.78
C THR A 230 10.71 7.89 22.42
N GLY A 231 9.81 7.61 23.37
CA GLY A 231 8.38 7.87 23.19
C GLY A 231 7.69 6.85 22.26
N GLY A 232 6.47 7.19 21.88
CA GLY A 232 5.60 6.38 21.03
C GLY A 232 5.37 7.01 19.65
N SER A 233 4.23 6.71 19.01
CA SER A 233 3.90 7.22 17.66
C SER A 233 3.79 8.76 17.61
N GLY A 234 3.82 9.36 16.42
CA GLY A 234 3.62 10.80 16.29
C GLY A 234 2.19 11.23 16.61
N LEU A 235 1.25 10.67 15.88
CA LEU A 235 -0.19 10.81 16.13
C LEU A 235 -0.79 9.44 16.39
N CYS A 236 -1.51 9.29 17.49
CA CYS A 236 -2.27 8.10 17.82
C CYS A 236 -3.76 8.45 17.96
N ILE A 237 -4.63 7.75 17.23
CA ILE A 237 -6.09 7.77 17.46
C ILE A 237 -6.51 6.35 17.81
N TYR A 238 -6.99 6.15 19.04
CA TYR A 238 -7.19 4.80 19.57
C TYR A 238 -8.63 4.58 20.06
N ASN A 239 -9.16 3.39 19.79
CA ASN A 239 -10.52 2.97 20.17
C ASN A 239 -11.65 3.85 19.60
N GLY A 240 -11.41 4.40 18.40
CA GLY A 240 -12.40 5.12 17.60
C GLY A 240 -12.10 6.61 17.48
N GLY A 241 -12.44 7.15 16.30
CA GLY A 241 -12.19 8.54 15.95
C GLY A 241 -11.67 8.72 14.54
N ASP A 242 -11.64 9.96 14.09
CA ASP A 242 -11.27 10.32 12.73
C ASP A 242 -10.08 11.28 12.69
N LEU A 243 -9.37 11.27 11.57
CA LEU A 243 -8.40 12.30 11.22
C LEU A 243 -8.84 13.00 9.93
N TYR A 244 -9.01 14.31 10.01
CA TYR A 244 -9.37 15.15 8.88
C TYR A 244 -8.28 16.18 8.61
N ILE A 245 -7.82 16.28 7.36
CA ILE A 245 -6.80 17.23 6.89
C ILE A 245 -7.40 17.92 5.66
N LYS A 246 -7.87 19.16 5.84
CA LYS A 246 -8.73 19.82 4.85
C LYS A 246 -8.32 21.26 4.57
N ASN A 247 -8.79 21.78 3.44
CA ASN A 247 -8.69 23.18 3.03
C ASN A 247 -7.25 23.69 3.01
N ASN A 248 -6.43 23.20 2.08
CA ASN A 248 -5.05 23.59 1.86
C ASN A 248 -4.19 23.45 3.13
N THR A 249 -4.38 22.34 3.84
CA THR A 249 -3.59 22.00 5.03
C THR A 249 -2.40 21.12 4.66
N HIS A 250 -1.20 21.45 5.14
CA HIS A 250 0.00 20.65 4.89
C HIS A 250 0.53 20.06 6.20
N PHE A 251 0.33 18.76 6.41
CA PHE A 251 0.71 18.04 7.62
C PHE A 251 1.87 17.09 7.36
N THR A 252 2.97 17.27 8.09
CA THR A 252 4.10 16.33 8.15
C THR A 252 4.24 15.73 9.54
N VAL A 253 4.42 14.41 9.59
CA VAL A 253 4.83 13.69 10.80
C VAL A 253 6.17 12.98 10.55
N SER A 254 7.15 13.17 11.45
CA SER A 254 8.47 12.58 11.26
C SER A 254 9.30 12.38 12.52
N GLY A 255 10.32 11.52 12.43
CA GLY A 255 11.32 11.34 13.48
C GLY A 255 10.94 10.34 14.57
N PHE A 256 9.89 9.56 14.39
CA PHE A 256 9.42 8.56 15.37
C PHE A 256 10.09 7.21 15.10
N MET A 257 11.28 7.01 15.66
CA MET A 257 12.22 5.93 15.32
C MET A 257 12.46 4.90 16.44
N ASN A 258 11.70 4.95 17.54
CA ASN A 258 11.85 4.00 18.65
C ASN A 258 11.58 2.56 18.16
N PRO A 259 12.56 1.64 18.32
CA PRO A 259 12.51 0.31 17.74
C PRO A 259 11.72 -0.72 18.55
N GLY A 260 11.09 -0.32 19.66
CA GLY A 260 10.40 -1.27 20.52
C GLY A 260 9.18 -1.92 19.86
N PRO A 261 8.41 -2.76 20.57
CA PRO A 261 7.31 -3.52 19.96
C PRO A 261 6.16 -2.60 19.53
N ALA A 262 5.60 -2.78 18.32
CA ALA A 262 4.43 -2.01 17.86
C ALA A 262 3.29 -2.03 18.90
N GLY A 263 2.66 -0.87 19.14
CA GLY A 263 1.62 -0.73 20.17
C GLY A 263 2.13 -0.72 21.63
N LYS A 264 3.45 -0.87 21.85
CA LYS A 264 4.11 -0.64 23.16
C LYS A 264 5.10 0.52 23.06
N ASP A 265 6.10 0.35 22.20
CA ASP A 265 7.25 1.26 22.03
C ASP A 265 7.64 1.43 20.54
N GLY A 266 7.13 0.60 19.63
CA GLY A 266 7.40 0.64 18.20
C GLY A 266 6.52 1.63 17.49
N CYS A 267 7.14 2.61 16.85
CA CYS A 267 6.43 3.83 16.47
C CYS A 267 6.07 3.88 14.98
N SER A 268 4.81 4.16 14.70
CA SER A 268 4.42 4.69 13.38
C SER A 268 4.40 6.22 13.42
N GLY A 269 4.47 6.88 12.27
CA GLY A 269 4.20 8.32 12.22
C GLY A 269 2.77 8.59 12.67
N ILE A 270 1.82 7.94 12.01
CA ILE A 270 0.41 7.90 12.41
C ILE A 270 0.03 6.46 12.75
N TYR A 271 -0.65 6.30 13.89
CA TYR A 271 -1.17 5.03 14.36
C TYR A 271 -2.64 5.18 14.72
N ILE A 272 -3.53 4.67 13.88
CA ILE A 272 -4.96 4.60 14.17
C ILE A 272 -5.33 3.15 14.34
N ASP A 273 -5.83 2.80 15.52
CA ASP A 273 -6.09 1.41 15.89
C ASP A 273 -7.23 1.28 16.92
N SER A 274 -7.65 0.06 17.17
CA SER A 274 -8.65 -0.31 18.18
C SER A 274 -8.30 -1.64 18.82
N ASP A 275 -8.69 -1.84 20.08
CA ASP A 275 -8.55 -3.13 20.75
C ASP A 275 -9.28 -4.23 19.96
N PRO A 276 -8.59 -5.28 19.48
CA PRO A 276 -9.18 -6.34 18.66
C PRO A 276 -10.35 -7.05 19.38
N ASP A 277 -10.20 -7.28 20.69
CA ASP A 277 -11.22 -7.89 21.54
C ASP A 277 -12.48 -7.03 21.68
N GLN A 278 -12.38 -5.72 21.44
CA GLN A 278 -13.51 -4.78 21.48
C GLN A 278 -14.02 -4.41 20.08
N ASN A 279 -13.40 -4.96 19.05
CA ASN A 279 -13.75 -4.71 17.65
C ASN A 279 -13.90 -6.01 16.85
N ASP A 280 -14.27 -7.11 17.52
CA ASP A 280 -14.52 -8.41 16.89
C ASP A 280 -13.46 -8.76 15.84
N GLU A 281 -12.18 -8.67 16.22
CA GLU A 281 -11.01 -8.89 15.35
C GLU A 281 -10.99 -8.01 14.08
N TYR A 282 -11.21 -6.71 14.25
CA TYR A 282 -11.18 -5.69 13.19
C TYR A 282 -12.29 -5.78 12.14
N THR A 283 -13.41 -6.42 12.47
CA THR A 283 -14.54 -6.58 11.53
C THR A 283 -15.39 -5.32 11.39
N THR A 284 -15.37 -4.40 12.35
CA THR A 284 -16.13 -3.14 12.28
C THR A 284 -15.20 -1.96 12.04
N ASN A 285 -15.48 -1.16 11.00
CA ASN A 285 -14.76 0.09 10.77
C ASN A 285 -14.96 1.07 11.94
N LYS A 286 -13.87 1.64 12.47
CA LYS A 286 -13.87 2.53 13.66
C LYS A 286 -13.56 4.00 13.36
N GLY A 287 -13.46 4.40 12.10
CA GLY A 287 -13.19 5.79 11.72
C GLY A 287 -12.66 5.95 10.30
N ARG A 288 -12.14 7.15 10.00
CA ARG A 288 -11.53 7.45 8.71
C ARG A 288 -10.36 8.41 8.80
N ILE A 289 -9.43 8.27 7.86
CA ILE A 289 -8.51 9.35 7.47
C ILE A 289 -9.07 10.00 6.21
N ASP A 290 -9.11 11.31 6.18
CA ASP A 290 -9.65 12.08 5.07
C ASP A 290 -8.73 13.27 4.80
N VAL A 291 -8.11 13.26 3.62
CA VAL A 291 -7.21 14.31 3.12
C VAL A 291 -7.87 14.94 1.90
N SER A 292 -8.36 16.17 2.05
CA SER A 292 -9.18 16.84 1.03
C SER A 292 -8.77 18.29 0.77
N ASP A 293 -9.25 18.82 -0.35
CA ASP A 293 -9.16 20.22 -0.76
C ASP A 293 -7.71 20.75 -0.81
N HIS A 294 -6.90 20.23 -1.73
CA HIS A 294 -5.50 20.63 -1.95
C HIS A 294 -4.60 20.44 -0.72
N SER A 295 -4.92 19.46 0.13
CA SER A 295 -4.17 19.19 1.35
C SER A 295 -3.10 18.12 1.13
N THR A 296 -2.12 18.08 2.04
CA THR A 296 -1.02 17.12 1.99
C THR A 296 -0.82 16.46 3.34
N LEU A 297 -0.62 15.14 3.34
CA LEU A 297 -0.17 14.37 4.49
C LEU A 297 1.14 13.65 4.15
N ILE A 298 2.21 13.97 4.87
CA ILE A 298 3.53 13.37 4.72
C ILE A 298 3.89 12.59 5.99
N ALA A 299 4.22 11.31 5.87
CA ALA A 299 4.77 10.51 6.95
C ALA A 299 6.15 9.96 6.57
N THR A 300 7.17 10.44 7.26
CA THR A 300 8.57 10.17 6.89
C THR A 300 9.48 9.91 8.08
N ASN A 301 10.57 9.17 7.88
CA ASN A 301 11.54 8.84 8.94
C ASN A 301 10.87 8.21 10.18
N CYS A 302 9.99 7.23 9.97
CA CYS A 302 9.31 6.48 11.03
C CYS A 302 9.79 5.03 11.09
N TYR A 303 9.81 4.43 12.28
CA TYR A 303 10.35 3.08 12.50
C TYR A 303 9.52 1.97 11.86
N HIS A 304 8.21 1.94 12.14
CA HIS A 304 7.33 0.81 11.82
C HIS A 304 6.57 1.00 10.51
N ASN A 305 5.62 1.92 10.45
CA ASN A 305 5.01 2.41 9.23
C ASN A 305 5.08 3.93 9.25
N GLY A 306 5.03 4.57 8.08
CA GLY A 306 4.62 5.98 8.04
C GLY A 306 3.21 6.12 8.61
N ILE A 307 2.27 5.32 8.11
CA ILE A 307 0.87 5.30 8.54
C ILE A 307 0.42 3.86 8.80
N THR A 308 -0.11 3.59 9.99
CA THR A 308 -0.85 2.37 10.33
C THR A 308 -2.30 2.75 10.61
N ALA A 309 -3.25 2.13 9.92
CA ALA A 309 -4.65 2.52 9.88
C ALA A 309 -5.57 1.30 9.95
N ASN A 310 -5.96 0.91 11.18
CA ASN A 310 -6.71 -0.32 11.47
C ASN A 310 -7.97 -0.04 12.30
N PRO A 311 -9.12 -0.65 11.96
CA PRO A 311 -9.63 -0.90 10.62
C PRO A 311 -10.35 0.37 10.16
N ILE A 312 -9.63 1.31 9.55
CA ILE A 312 -10.21 2.58 9.13
C ILE A 312 -10.03 2.78 7.64
N ASP A 313 -11.01 3.43 7.01
CA ASP A 313 -10.96 3.77 5.60
C ASP A 313 -10.13 5.05 5.39
N ILE A 314 -9.44 5.14 4.26
CA ILE A 314 -8.62 6.28 3.88
C ILE A 314 -9.20 6.89 2.60
N PHE A 315 -9.47 8.19 2.63
CA PHE A 315 -9.96 8.97 1.50
C PHE A 315 -8.95 10.08 1.17
N VAL A 316 -8.61 10.18 -0.11
CA VAL A 316 -7.80 11.28 -0.65
C VAL A 316 -8.56 11.89 -1.81
N SER A 317 -8.94 13.17 -1.70
CA SER A 317 -9.80 13.83 -2.69
C SER A 317 -9.38 15.27 -2.98
N ASP A 318 -9.92 15.82 -4.07
CA ASP A 318 -9.84 17.24 -4.42
C ASP A 318 -8.40 17.76 -4.50
N HIS A 319 -7.58 17.15 -5.36
CA HIS A 319 -6.18 17.53 -5.63
C HIS A 319 -5.27 17.39 -4.41
N SER A 320 -5.54 16.40 -3.56
CA SER A 320 -4.78 16.17 -2.33
C SER A 320 -3.76 15.04 -2.48
N THR A 321 -2.80 14.98 -1.54
CA THR A 321 -1.72 14.00 -1.59
C THR A 321 -1.45 13.35 -0.24
N ILE A 322 -1.29 12.03 -0.24
CA ILE A 322 -0.62 11.30 0.83
C ILE A 322 0.74 10.83 0.33
N ASP A 323 1.80 11.12 1.08
CA ASP A 323 3.17 10.69 0.79
C ASP A 323 3.77 9.96 2.00
N VAL A 324 4.09 8.68 1.82
CA VAL A 324 4.79 7.85 2.82
C VAL A 324 6.19 7.48 2.33
N ASN A 325 7.21 8.09 2.92
CA ASN A 325 8.57 7.95 2.38
C ASN A 325 9.68 7.82 3.40
N ASN A 326 10.79 7.22 2.98
CA ASN A 326 12.01 7.09 3.79
C ASN A 326 11.76 6.47 5.18
N ASN A 327 10.76 5.60 5.31
CA ASN A 327 10.47 4.89 6.55
C ASN A 327 11.32 3.63 6.68
N ASN A 328 11.42 3.12 7.91
CA ASN A 328 12.05 1.84 8.26
C ASN A 328 13.57 1.78 8.07
N LYS A 329 14.23 2.91 7.86
CA LYS A 329 15.64 2.99 7.46
C LYS A 329 16.55 2.07 8.29
N GLY A 330 17.02 0.99 7.69
CA GLY A 330 17.97 0.03 8.28
C GLY A 330 17.39 -0.88 9.38
N ARG A 331 16.05 -1.03 9.46
CA ARG A 331 15.39 -1.79 10.54
C ARG A 331 14.17 -2.61 10.05
N TYR A 332 13.67 -3.51 10.90
CA TYR A 332 12.61 -4.51 10.61
C TYR A 332 11.16 -3.97 10.65
N GLY A 333 10.92 -2.74 10.20
CA GLY A 333 9.56 -2.18 10.11
C GLY A 333 8.64 -2.96 9.15
N LYS A 334 7.39 -2.52 9.00
CA LYS A 334 6.40 -3.19 8.13
C LYS A 334 6.25 -2.53 6.76
N GLY A 335 6.38 -1.21 6.64
CA GLY A 335 6.17 -0.53 5.38
C GLY A 335 6.04 1.00 5.41
N GLY A 336 5.43 1.54 4.36
CA GLY A 336 5.03 2.94 4.26
C GLY A 336 3.61 3.16 4.80
N LEU A 337 2.59 2.67 4.08
CA LEU A 337 1.18 2.78 4.43
C LEU A 337 0.58 1.39 4.64
N GLY A 338 0.04 1.13 5.83
CA GLY A 338 -0.69 -0.09 6.15
C GLY A 338 -2.14 0.22 6.53
N CYS A 339 -3.06 -0.01 5.60
CA CYS A 339 -4.51 0.01 5.79
C CYS A 339 -5.02 -1.45 5.74
N TYR A 340 -4.70 -2.23 6.77
CA TYR A 340 -4.78 -3.71 6.67
C TYR A 340 -6.20 -4.25 6.53
N TYR A 341 -7.19 -3.52 7.03
CA TYR A 341 -8.58 -3.98 7.13
C TYR A 341 -9.57 -3.00 6.51
N GLY A 342 -9.11 -1.82 6.08
CA GLY A 342 -9.92 -0.76 5.48
C GLY A 342 -9.69 -0.60 3.99
N LYS A 343 -10.44 0.31 3.39
CA LYS A 343 -10.36 0.66 1.99
C LYS A 343 -9.58 1.96 1.79
N LEU A 344 -8.70 1.98 0.79
CA LEU A 344 -8.09 3.20 0.26
C LEU A 344 -8.87 3.67 -0.97
N THR A 345 -9.35 4.90 -0.96
CA THR A 345 -10.09 5.53 -2.06
C THR A 345 -9.40 6.83 -2.48
N ILE A 346 -9.04 6.95 -3.76
CA ILE A 346 -8.31 8.10 -4.32
C ILE A 346 -9.15 8.74 -5.44
N LEU A 347 -9.51 10.01 -5.27
CA LEU A 347 -10.51 10.71 -6.10
C LEU A 347 -10.03 12.10 -6.54
N ASP A 348 -10.61 12.62 -7.61
CA ASP A 348 -10.59 14.03 -8.01
C ASP A 348 -9.18 14.63 -8.08
N HIS A 349 -8.35 14.10 -8.98
CA HIS A 349 -6.97 14.52 -9.24
C HIS A 349 -6.01 14.35 -8.05
N SER A 350 -6.26 13.34 -7.20
CA SER A 350 -5.46 13.10 -6.00
C SER A 350 -4.40 12.03 -6.20
N HIS A 351 -3.46 11.98 -5.25
CA HIS A 351 -2.27 11.13 -5.38
C HIS A 351 -1.89 10.45 -4.07
N VAL A 352 -1.51 9.17 -4.15
CA VAL A 352 -0.88 8.44 -3.03
C VAL A 352 0.48 7.92 -3.47
N THR A 353 1.54 8.31 -2.77
CA THR A 353 2.90 7.90 -3.08
C THR A 353 3.55 7.15 -1.93
N ALA A 354 4.34 6.13 -2.28
CA ALA A 354 5.22 5.45 -1.34
C ALA A 354 6.61 5.26 -1.95
N TYR A 355 7.64 5.87 -1.37
CA TYR A 355 8.99 5.69 -1.89
C TYR A 355 10.08 5.54 -0.83
N LYS A 356 11.09 4.70 -1.15
CA LYS A 356 12.25 4.46 -0.28
C LYS A 356 11.89 3.99 1.13
N ASN A 357 10.79 3.26 1.28
CA ASN A 357 10.46 2.57 2.53
C ASN A 357 11.22 1.24 2.57
N THR A 358 12.13 1.05 3.51
CA THR A 358 13.09 -0.06 3.46
C THR A 358 12.61 -1.34 4.15
N ALA A 359 11.33 -1.42 4.52
CA ALA A 359 10.76 -2.62 5.14
C ALA A 359 10.64 -3.79 4.17
N TRP A 360 10.74 -5.01 4.69
CA TRP A 360 10.62 -6.25 3.92
C TRP A 360 9.17 -6.63 3.60
N GLY A 361 8.20 -5.92 4.17
CA GLY A 361 6.78 -6.16 3.93
C GLY A 361 6.31 -5.54 2.62
N PHE A 362 5.89 -4.28 2.68
CA PHE A 362 5.23 -3.58 1.57
C PHE A 362 5.47 -2.08 1.65
N ALA A 363 5.42 -1.38 0.52
CA ALA A 363 5.34 0.08 0.51
C ALA A 363 3.91 0.52 0.88
N ILE A 364 2.92 -0.08 0.22
CA ILE A 364 1.50 0.14 0.44
C ILE A 364 0.81 -1.21 0.62
N PHE A 365 0.07 -1.36 1.70
CA PHE A 365 -0.86 -2.47 1.90
C PHE A 365 -2.26 -1.93 2.15
N VAL A 366 -3.21 -2.47 1.40
CA VAL A 366 -4.63 -2.16 1.57
C VAL A 366 -5.45 -3.45 1.53
N LYS A 367 -6.55 -3.50 2.27
CA LYS A 367 -7.56 -4.54 2.03
C LYS A 367 -8.23 -4.25 0.69
N ASP A 368 -8.93 -3.13 0.57
CA ASP A 368 -9.62 -2.75 -0.67
C ASP A 368 -9.00 -1.48 -1.27
N LEU A 369 -9.00 -1.35 -2.60
CA LEU A 369 -8.46 -0.20 -3.34
C LEU A 369 -9.46 0.30 -4.40
N GLU A 370 -9.65 1.61 -4.45
CA GLU A 370 -10.37 2.29 -5.53
C GLU A 370 -9.61 3.55 -5.95
N VAL A 371 -9.32 3.66 -7.25
CA VAL A 371 -8.66 4.82 -7.86
C VAL A 371 -9.51 5.31 -9.02
N ASP A 372 -9.92 6.58 -8.98
CA ASP A 372 -10.71 7.16 -10.05
C ASP A 372 -9.90 7.52 -11.30
N GLY A 373 -10.63 7.92 -12.34
CA GLY A 373 -10.08 8.22 -13.65
C GLY A 373 -9.10 9.39 -13.75
N THR A 374 -8.94 10.15 -12.68
CA THR A 374 -8.11 11.36 -12.64
C THR A 374 -6.94 11.25 -11.67
N SER A 375 -6.92 10.18 -10.89
CA SER A 375 -6.05 10.01 -9.74
C SER A 375 -4.98 8.95 -9.96
N GLU A 376 -3.97 8.98 -9.09
CA GLU A 376 -2.76 8.17 -9.24
C GLU A 376 -2.34 7.51 -7.91
N ILE A 377 -1.70 6.35 -8.02
CA ILE A 377 -1.02 5.67 -6.91
C ILE A 377 0.34 5.11 -7.35
N ASP A 378 1.40 5.43 -6.59
CA ASP A 378 2.78 5.06 -6.93
C ASP A 378 3.54 4.39 -5.79
N ALA A 379 4.33 3.37 -6.14
CA ALA A 379 5.31 2.75 -5.26
C ALA A 379 6.71 2.65 -5.91
N VAL A 380 7.67 3.42 -5.40
CA VAL A 380 9.01 3.55 -6.02
C VAL A 380 10.17 3.23 -5.06
N ASP A 381 11.10 2.39 -5.47
CA ASP A 381 12.34 2.08 -4.75
C ASP A 381 12.11 1.56 -3.31
N ASN A 382 11.11 0.71 -3.09
CA ASN A 382 10.81 0.16 -1.76
C ASN A 382 11.42 -1.22 -1.53
N GLY A 383 11.44 -1.62 -0.26
CA GLY A 383 12.00 -2.89 0.16
C GLY A 383 13.46 -2.81 0.53
N SER A 384 14.01 -3.98 0.87
CA SER A 384 15.44 -4.11 1.09
C SER A 384 15.92 -5.54 0.87
N TYR A 385 17.23 -5.69 0.90
CA TYR A 385 17.93 -6.93 0.68
C TYR A 385 18.85 -7.26 1.87
N TRP A 386 19.26 -8.51 1.96
CA TRP A 386 20.27 -9.00 2.89
C TRP A 386 21.23 -9.93 2.17
N ILE A 387 22.52 -9.76 2.46
CA ILE A 387 23.59 -10.63 1.97
C ILE A 387 24.06 -11.49 3.15
N TYR A 388 23.90 -12.79 3.01
CA TYR A 388 24.41 -13.76 3.97
C TYR A 388 25.95 -13.83 3.94
N PRO A 389 26.60 -14.27 5.04
CA PRO A 389 28.05 -14.43 5.08
C PRO A 389 28.63 -15.36 4.01
N ASN A 390 27.82 -16.29 3.47
CA ASN A 390 28.21 -17.19 2.38
C ASN A 390 28.06 -16.55 0.98
N GLY A 391 27.68 -15.28 0.89
CA GLY A 391 27.43 -14.56 -0.36
C GLY A 391 26.02 -14.71 -0.92
N GLY A 392 25.15 -15.51 -0.29
CA GLY A 392 23.75 -15.63 -0.69
C GLY A 392 23.00 -14.31 -0.54
N LEU A 393 22.18 -13.96 -1.54
CA LEU A 393 21.40 -12.73 -1.55
C LEU A 393 19.91 -13.09 -1.38
N THR A 394 19.22 -12.36 -0.50
CA THR A 394 17.77 -12.44 -0.31
C THR A 394 17.19 -11.04 -0.21
N TRP A 395 15.92 -10.86 -0.59
CA TRP A 395 15.29 -9.55 -0.62
C TRP A 395 13.77 -9.67 -0.55
N ALA A 396 13.14 -8.58 -0.12
CA ALA A 396 11.68 -8.48 -0.02
C ALA A 396 11.25 -7.01 0.02
N GLY A 397 9.93 -6.79 0.02
CA GLY A 397 9.32 -5.47 0.06
C GLY A 397 8.51 -5.20 -1.20
N ASN A 398 7.26 -5.64 -1.18
CA ASN A 398 6.33 -5.43 -2.28
C ASN A 398 6.08 -3.92 -2.48
N GLY A 399 5.78 -3.49 -3.70
CA GLY A 399 5.32 -2.12 -3.95
C GLY A 399 3.91 -1.93 -3.40
N ILE A 400 2.90 -2.32 -4.18
CA ILE A 400 1.48 -2.18 -3.85
C ILE A 400 0.86 -3.57 -3.63
N SER A 401 0.32 -3.80 -2.43
CA SER A 401 -0.30 -5.06 -2.02
C SER A 401 -1.79 -4.87 -1.72
N ILE A 402 -2.64 -5.63 -2.41
CA ILE A 402 -4.10 -5.55 -2.32
C ILE A 402 -4.63 -6.90 -1.84
N ALA A 403 -5.13 -6.98 -0.61
CA ALA A 403 -5.56 -8.24 -0.01
C ALA A 403 -7.01 -8.63 -0.36
N GLY A 404 -7.85 -7.64 -0.62
CA GLY A 404 -9.25 -7.72 -1.05
C GLY A 404 -9.41 -7.22 -2.48
N ASN A 405 -10.41 -6.38 -2.75
CA ASN A 405 -10.73 -5.94 -4.10
C ASN A 405 -10.06 -4.60 -4.44
N GLY A 406 -9.35 -4.58 -5.56
CA GLY A 406 -8.76 -3.39 -6.17
C GLY A 406 -9.37 -3.10 -7.53
N VAL A 407 -9.72 -1.84 -7.77
CA VAL A 407 -10.23 -1.37 -9.06
C VAL A 407 -9.52 -0.09 -9.48
N LEU A 408 -8.97 -0.11 -10.69
CA LEU A 408 -8.51 1.08 -11.40
C LEU A 408 -9.58 1.46 -12.43
N HIS A 409 -10.26 2.57 -12.18
CA HIS A 409 -11.32 3.05 -13.07
C HIS A 409 -10.78 3.70 -14.33
N ASN A 410 -11.65 3.91 -15.31
CA ASN A 410 -11.30 4.52 -16.59
C ASN A 410 -10.49 5.82 -16.44
N GLY A 411 -9.22 5.80 -16.86
CA GLY A 411 -8.27 6.92 -16.76
C GLY A 411 -7.32 6.87 -15.57
N ALA A 412 -7.57 5.99 -14.58
CA ALA A 412 -6.76 5.86 -13.38
C ALA A 412 -5.34 5.41 -13.71
N THR A 413 -4.36 5.85 -12.91
CA THR A 413 -2.95 5.44 -13.06
C THR A 413 -2.43 4.74 -11.81
N MET A 414 -1.73 3.63 -12.02
CA MET A 414 -0.98 2.92 -10.99
C MET A 414 0.44 2.64 -11.48
N SER A 415 1.45 2.98 -10.70
CA SER A 415 2.86 2.69 -11.00
C SER A 415 3.58 1.98 -9.87
N ALA A 416 4.40 0.99 -10.20
CA ALA A 416 5.32 0.37 -9.27
C ALA A 416 6.71 0.18 -9.91
N SER A 417 7.75 0.76 -9.35
CA SER A 417 9.10 0.60 -9.90
C SER A 417 10.22 0.51 -8.88
N GLY A 418 11.30 -0.20 -9.25
CA GLY A 418 12.49 -0.29 -8.41
C GLY A 418 12.31 -1.04 -7.09
N ASN A 419 11.15 -1.70 -6.87
CA ASN A 419 10.87 -2.38 -5.61
C ASN A 419 11.64 -3.70 -5.53
N TRP A 420 12.07 -4.08 -4.33
CA TRP A 420 12.77 -5.34 -4.12
C TRP A 420 11.84 -6.55 -4.25
N GLY A 421 10.61 -6.45 -3.75
CA GLY A 421 9.56 -7.45 -3.97
C GLY A 421 8.78 -7.21 -5.27
N PRO A 422 7.68 -7.98 -5.50
CA PRO A 422 6.78 -7.71 -6.61
C PRO A 422 6.30 -6.27 -6.63
N GLY A 423 6.26 -5.65 -7.82
CA GLY A 423 5.81 -4.26 -7.93
C GLY A 423 4.34 -4.09 -7.51
N VAL A 424 3.46 -4.96 -8.03
CA VAL A 424 2.05 -5.04 -7.63
C VAL A 424 1.71 -6.47 -7.24
N SER A 425 0.86 -6.66 -6.21
CA SER A 425 0.40 -7.99 -5.83
C SER A 425 -1.05 -8.03 -5.35
N THR A 426 -1.81 -9.04 -5.79
CA THR A 426 -3.04 -9.45 -5.09
C THR A 426 -2.61 -10.39 -3.96
N HIS A 427 -2.61 -9.86 -2.74
CA HIS A 427 -1.84 -10.38 -1.62
C HIS A 427 -2.60 -11.44 -0.84
N ILE A 428 -1.96 -12.59 -0.64
CA ILE A 428 -2.44 -13.65 0.26
C ILE A 428 -1.74 -13.47 1.61
N ASP A 429 -2.52 -13.30 2.67
CA ASP A 429 -2.06 -13.33 4.06
C ASP A 429 -2.99 -14.19 4.90
N VAL A 430 -2.63 -15.47 4.98
CA VAL A 430 -3.42 -16.46 5.70
C VAL A 430 -3.57 -16.16 7.19
N ASN A 431 -2.56 -15.50 7.79
CA ASN A 431 -2.57 -15.18 9.22
C ASN A 431 -3.58 -14.07 9.55
N ARG A 432 -3.83 -13.17 8.58
CA ARG A 432 -4.87 -12.14 8.69
C ARG A 432 -6.22 -12.57 8.10
N GLY A 433 -6.33 -13.82 7.65
CA GLY A 433 -7.55 -14.34 7.02
C GLY A 433 -7.76 -13.89 5.56
N PHE A 434 -6.75 -13.30 4.93
CA PHE A 434 -6.83 -12.85 3.53
C PHE A 434 -6.36 -13.95 2.59
N MET A 435 -7.30 -14.54 1.85
CA MET A 435 -7.03 -15.59 0.85
C MET A 435 -6.72 -15.02 -0.55
N GLY A 436 -6.27 -13.77 -0.61
CA GLY A 436 -6.14 -12.99 -1.83
C GLY A 436 -7.47 -12.41 -2.31
N GLY A 437 -7.39 -11.38 -3.14
CA GLY A 437 -8.55 -10.73 -3.74
C GLY A 437 -8.32 -10.30 -5.18
N SER A 438 -9.26 -9.53 -5.74
CA SER A 438 -9.25 -9.22 -7.17
C SER A 438 -8.54 -7.90 -7.46
N LEU A 439 -7.86 -7.82 -8.61
CA LEU A 439 -7.46 -6.56 -9.23
C LEU A 439 -8.12 -6.46 -10.60
N THR A 440 -8.87 -5.39 -10.83
CA THR A 440 -9.48 -5.09 -12.12
C THR A 440 -8.92 -3.78 -12.66
N VAL A 441 -8.37 -3.84 -13.88
CA VAL A 441 -7.92 -2.67 -14.64
C VAL A 441 -8.97 -2.41 -15.72
N GLU A 442 -9.76 -1.35 -15.54
CA GLU A 442 -10.85 -1.01 -16.45
C GLU A 442 -10.35 -0.34 -17.74
N ASN A 443 -11.25 -0.23 -18.73
CA ASN A 443 -10.99 0.47 -19.99
C ASN A 443 -10.35 1.84 -19.75
N GLY A 444 -9.24 2.16 -20.41
CA GLY A 444 -8.55 3.44 -20.33
C GLY A 444 -7.70 3.64 -19.06
N ALA A 445 -7.77 2.74 -18.08
CA ALA A 445 -6.87 2.77 -16.93
C ALA A 445 -5.47 2.25 -17.32
N THR A 446 -4.44 2.74 -16.63
CA THR A 446 -3.04 2.38 -16.87
C THR A 446 -2.40 1.78 -15.62
N LEU A 447 -1.83 0.58 -15.75
CA LEU A 447 -0.96 -0.04 -14.73
C LEU A 447 0.44 -0.23 -15.32
N THR A 448 1.45 0.36 -14.70
CA THR A 448 2.85 0.19 -15.08
C THR A 448 3.64 -0.43 -13.94
N SER A 449 4.33 -1.54 -14.18
CA SER A 449 5.20 -2.16 -13.17
C SER A 449 6.54 -2.56 -13.76
N THR A 450 7.58 -1.82 -13.40
CA THR A 450 8.88 -1.89 -14.11
C THR A 450 10.09 -1.90 -13.20
N LYS A 451 11.17 -2.56 -13.63
CA LYS A 451 12.47 -2.52 -12.93
C LYS A 451 12.40 -2.98 -11.48
N ASN A 452 11.43 -3.82 -11.13
CA ASN A 452 11.37 -4.43 -9.81
C ASN A 452 12.36 -5.61 -9.77
N TYR A 453 13.00 -5.83 -8.63
CA TYR A 453 13.92 -6.97 -8.41
C TYR A 453 13.17 -8.29 -8.16
N ASN A 454 11.92 -8.36 -8.58
CA ASN A 454 11.06 -9.53 -8.53
C ASN A 454 10.16 -9.53 -9.77
N TYR A 455 8.95 -10.07 -9.71
CA TYR A 455 7.96 -9.94 -10.77
C TYR A 455 7.39 -8.52 -10.85
N GLY A 456 6.99 -8.08 -12.04
CA GLY A 456 6.19 -6.86 -12.20
C GLY A 456 4.86 -6.97 -11.45
N LEU A 457 4.16 -8.10 -11.62
CA LEU A 457 2.89 -8.37 -10.96
C LEU A 457 2.83 -9.82 -10.44
N ALA A 458 2.46 -9.99 -9.17
CA ALA A 458 2.16 -11.29 -8.57
C ALA A 458 0.64 -11.42 -8.32
N ASN A 459 -0.05 -12.25 -9.10
CA ASN A 459 -1.48 -12.49 -8.94
C ASN A 459 -1.73 -13.69 -8.03
N GLY A 460 -2.14 -13.44 -6.78
CA GLY A 460 -2.53 -14.46 -5.81
C GLY A 460 -3.97 -14.96 -5.97
N LYS A 461 -4.86 -14.27 -6.68
CA LYS A 461 -6.27 -14.69 -6.77
C LYS A 461 -6.95 -14.39 -8.09
N THR A 462 -7.26 -13.13 -8.38
CA THR A 462 -7.95 -12.76 -9.63
C THR A 462 -7.36 -11.49 -10.21
N LEU A 463 -6.97 -11.52 -11.47
CA LEU A 463 -6.58 -10.36 -12.26
C LEU A 463 -7.46 -10.27 -13.50
N ASN A 464 -8.12 -9.13 -13.69
CA ASN A 464 -8.92 -8.83 -14.86
C ASN A 464 -8.34 -7.60 -15.56
N ILE A 465 -7.96 -7.76 -16.83
CA ILE A 465 -7.52 -6.66 -17.69
C ILE A 465 -8.57 -6.49 -18.78
N SER A 466 -9.40 -5.46 -18.63
CA SER A 466 -10.54 -5.23 -19.51
C SER A 466 -10.13 -4.68 -20.88
N THR A 467 -11.02 -4.82 -21.86
CA THR A 467 -10.91 -4.14 -23.17
C THR A 467 -10.56 -2.66 -23.01
N GLY A 468 -9.51 -2.20 -23.71
CA GLY A 468 -9.02 -0.83 -23.67
C GLY A 468 -8.18 -0.45 -22.44
N ALA A 469 -7.96 -1.36 -21.49
CA ALA A 469 -6.99 -1.15 -20.40
C ALA A 469 -5.55 -1.22 -20.92
N HIS A 470 -4.64 -0.50 -20.27
CA HIS A 470 -3.21 -0.48 -20.60
C HIS A 470 -2.40 -1.05 -19.44
N VAL A 471 -1.67 -2.15 -19.67
CA VAL A 471 -0.87 -2.80 -18.61
C VAL A 471 0.54 -3.09 -19.13
N TYR A 472 1.54 -2.48 -18.51
CA TYR A 472 2.95 -2.58 -18.93
C TYR A 472 3.80 -3.22 -17.83
N LEU A 473 4.32 -4.42 -18.09
CA LEU A 473 5.20 -5.16 -17.17
C LEU A 473 6.57 -5.37 -17.84
N SER A 474 7.56 -4.56 -17.49
CA SER A 474 8.85 -4.58 -18.20
C SER A 474 10.09 -4.42 -17.33
N GLU A 475 11.21 -4.97 -17.80
CA GLU A 475 12.52 -4.82 -17.14
C GLU A 475 12.56 -5.34 -15.69
N ASN A 476 11.66 -6.24 -15.31
CA ASN A 476 11.64 -6.83 -13.97
C ASN A 476 12.59 -8.04 -13.89
N TYR A 477 13.20 -8.26 -12.73
CA TYR A 477 14.22 -9.30 -12.52
C TYR A 477 13.67 -10.71 -12.69
N SER A 478 12.66 -11.09 -11.91
CA SER A 478 12.13 -12.46 -11.93
C SER A 478 11.22 -12.71 -13.12
N GLY A 479 10.51 -11.68 -13.58
CA GLY A 479 9.62 -11.79 -14.71
C GLY A 479 8.51 -10.74 -14.79
N GLY A 480 7.66 -10.83 -15.80
CA GLY A 480 6.52 -9.93 -15.96
C GLY A 480 5.40 -10.22 -14.96
N LEU A 481 4.75 -11.38 -15.13
CA LEU A 481 3.58 -11.81 -14.38
C LEU A 481 3.81 -13.19 -13.75
N ASP A 482 3.59 -13.29 -12.44
CA ASP A 482 3.49 -14.58 -11.73
C ASP A 482 2.03 -14.81 -11.32
N ASN A 483 1.36 -15.75 -11.99
CA ASN A 483 0.00 -16.17 -11.69
C ASN A 483 0.06 -17.40 -10.78
N TYR A 484 -0.33 -17.23 -9.52
CA TYR A 484 -0.16 -18.24 -8.47
C TYR A 484 -1.07 -19.48 -8.69
N PRO A 485 -0.79 -20.62 -8.02
CA PRO A 485 -1.74 -21.71 -7.92
C PRO A 485 -3.13 -21.22 -7.49
N ALA A 486 -4.18 -21.80 -8.06
CA ALA A 486 -5.58 -21.39 -7.90
C ALA A 486 -5.94 -19.98 -8.41
N ALA A 487 -4.99 -19.18 -8.91
CA ALA A 487 -5.25 -17.84 -9.38
C ALA A 487 -5.77 -17.82 -10.82
N THR A 488 -6.63 -16.84 -11.13
CA THR A 488 -7.17 -16.60 -12.47
C THR A 488 -6.69 -15.26 -12.99
N THR A 489 -6.08 -15.26 -14.17
CA THR A 489 -5.81 -14.05 -14.94
C THR A 489 -6.62 -14.08 -16.24
N THR A 490 -7.38 -13.03 -16.50
CA THR A 490 -8.12 -12.84 -17.75
C THR A 490 -7.72 -11.52 -18.40
N VAL A 491 -7.34 -11.61 -19.66
CA VAL A 491 -7.07 -10.45 -20.53
C VAL A 491 -8.10 -10.47 -21.64
N ASP A 492 -8.92 -9.44 -21.70
CA ASP A 492 -9.97 -9.33 -22.71
C ASP A 492 -9.42 -8.93 -24.08
N GLU A 493 -10.26 -9.04 -25.11
CA GLU A 493 -9.92 -8.57 -26.45
C GLU A 493 -9.65 -7.06 -26.43
N LYS A 494 -8.64 -6.64 -27.20
CA LYS A 494 -8.21 -5.23 -27.35
C LYS A 494 -7.78 -4.58 -26.02
N ALA A 495 -7.40 -5.38 -25.03
CA ALA A 495 -6.58 -4.89 -23.93
C ALA A 495 -5.14 -4.71 -24.42
N ASP A 496 -4.45 -3.70 -23.91
CA ASP A 496 -3.07 -3.41 -24.23
C ASP A 496 -2.15 -3.93 -23.11
N LEU A 497 -2.13 -5.25 -22.95
CA LEU A 497 -1.16 -5.91 -22.09
C LEU A 497 0.17 -6.04 -22.83
N VAL A 498 1.22 -5.45 -22.28
CA VAL A 498 2.59 -5.50 -22.82
C VAL A 498 3.53 -6.05 -21.74
N ILE A 499 4.11 -7.21 -22.01
CA ILE A 499 5.11 -7.85 -21.14
C ILE A 499 6.42 -7.99 -21.91
N THR A 500 7.42 -7.19 -21.57
CA THR A 500 8.61 -7.11 -22.41
C THR A 500 9.90 -6.79 -21.69
N ASN A 501 11.02 -7.28 -22.22
CA ASN A 501 12.38 -7.01 -21.71
C ASN A 501 12.53 -7.36 -20.22
N ASN A 502 11.70 -8.23 -19.66
CA ASN A 502 11.94 -8.74 -18.31
C ASN A 502 13.18 -9.64 -18.36
N TYR A 503 13.98 -9.63 -17.30
CA TYR A 503 15.23 -10.40 -17.26
C TYR A 503 14.95 -11.89 -17.08
N GLY A 504 13.86 -12.24 -16.40
CA GLY A 504 13.33 -13.60 -16.34
C GLY A 504 12.14 -13.81 -17.30
N VAL A 505 11.25 -14.72 -16.91
CA VAL A 505 10.09 -15.14 -17.72
C VAL A 505 9.07 -14.02 -17.92
N GLY A 506 8.38 -14.00 -19.06
CA GLY A 506 7.26 -13.11 -19.33
C GLY A 506 6.08 -13.40 -18.41
N ILE A 507 5.49 -14.60 -18.55
CA ILE A 507 4.39 -15.07 -17.70
C ILE A 507 4.70 -16.46 -17.15
N ASN A 508 4.53 -16.60 -15.84
CA ASN A 508 4.53 -17.89 -15.15
C ASN A 508 3.11 -18.22 -14.68
N ASN A 509 2.55 -19.36 -15.09
CA ASN A 509 1.21 -19.78 -14.70
C ASN A 509 1.25 -21.02 -13.80
N GLY A 510 0.79 -20.88 -12.55
CA GLY A 510 0.87 -21.90 -11.51
C GLY A 510 2.09 -21.77 -10.58
N ASN A 511 2.88 -20.70 -10.71
CA ASN A 511 4.09 -20.38 -9.92
C ASN A 511 5.22 -21.44 -9.96
N ASN A 512 6.44 -21.02 -9.64
CA ASN A 512 7.62 -21.87 -9.43
C ASN A 512 7.58 -22.63 -8.10
N THR A 513 6.73 -22.22 -7.14
CA THR A 513 6.57 -22.92 -5.86
C THR A 513 5.98 -24.30 -6.07
N THR A 514 6.63 -25.34 -5.57
CA THR A 514 6.19 -26.73 -5.77
C THR A 514 5.18 -27.19 -4.73
N THR A 515 5.13 -26.57 -3.54
CA THR A 515 4.33 -27.02 -2.40
C THR A 515 3.56 -25.90 -1.70
N ASP A 516 2.42 -26.24 -1.09
CA ASP A 516 1.66 -25.36 -0.21
C ASP A 516 2.37 -25.09 1.13
N ALA A 517 1.73 -24.33 2.02
CA ALA A 517 2.26 -23.95 3.32
C ALA A 517 2.53 -25.16 4.25
N ASP A 518 1.89 -26.30 4.01
CA ASP A 518 2.07 -27.54 4.76
C ASP A 518 3.07 -28.50 4.09
N GLY A 519 3.69 -28.07 2.97
CA GLY A 519 4.66 -28.86 2.22
C GLY A 519 4.04 -29.89 1.28
N HIS A 520 2.72 -29.86 1.03
CA HIS A 520 2.10 -30.74 0.05
C HIS A 520 2.27 -30.17 -1.36
N PRO A 521 2.58 -31.00 -2.38
CA PRO A 521 2.69 -30.52 -3.75
C PRO A 521 1.41 -29.82 -4.21
N PHE A 522 1.50 -28.62 -4.78
CA PHE A 522 0.32 -27.93 -5.30
C PHE A 522 -0.43 -28.77 -6.34
N THR A 523 0.32 -29.52 -7.14
CA THR A 523 -0.16 -30.44 -8.17
C THR A 523 -1.02 -31.58 -7.64
N ALA A 524 -0.97 -31.89 -6.33
CA ALA A 524 -1.78 -32.93 -5.70
C ALA A 524 -3.24 -32.51 -5.47
N ASN A 525 -3.58 -31.24 -5.68
CA ASN A 525 -4.93 -30.72 -5.42
C ASN A 525 -5.47 -29.96 -6.65
N ALA A 526 -6.57 -30.46 -7.22
CA ALA A 526 -7.25 -29.86 -8.37
C ALA A 526 -7.71 -28.41 -8.14
N ALA A 527 -7.91 -27.98 -6.88
CA ALA A 527 -8.26 -26.60 -6.56
C ALA A 527 -7.11 -25.62 -6.79
N ASN A 528 -5.87 -26.11 -6.91
CA ASN A 528 -4.68 -25.30 -7.12
C ASN A 528 -4.36 -25.07 -8.61
N VAL A 529 -5.18 -25.58 -9.52
CA VAL A 529 -5.01 -25.36 -10.97
C VAL A 529 -5.19 -23.86 -11.26
N ALA A 530 -4.13 -23.20 -11.71
CA ALA A 530 -4.17 -21.81 -12.13
C ALA A 530 -4.88 -21.68 -13.50
N THR A 531 -5.46 -20.51 -13.79
CA THR A 531 -6.11 -20.23 -15.07
C THR A 531 -5.55 -18.95 -15.67
N LEU A 532 -5.14 -19.02 -16.94
CA LEU A 532 -4.65 -17.89 -17.72
C LEU A 532 -5.39 -17.85 -19.05
N ILE A 533 -6.12 -16.77 -19.30
CA ILE A 533 -6.88 -16.55 -20.53
C ILE A 533 -6.36 -15.27 -21.19
N LEU A 534 -5.66 -15.42 -22.31
CA LEU A 534 -5.06 -14.31 -23.07
C LEU A 534 -5.81 -14.11 -24.39
N LYS A 535 -6.78 -13.20 -24.39
CA LYS A 535 -7.50 -12.84 -25.62
C LYS A 535 -6.83 -11.73 -26.43
N SER A 536 -5.86 -11.02 -25.86
CA SER A 536 -4.99 -10.08 -26.57
C SER A 536 -3.73 -9.77 -25.75
N GLY A 537 -2.80 -9.02 -26.33
CA GLY A 537 -1.57 -8.55 -25.67
C GLY A 537 -0.31 -8.87 -26.46
N THR A 538 0.83 -8.37 -25.99
CA THR A 538 2.16 -8.61 -26.57
C THR A 538 3.13 -9.06 -25.47
N ILE A 539 3.70 -10.25 -25.63
CA ILE A 539 4.71 -10.84 -24.74
C ILE A 539 5.97 -11.12 -25.55
N THR A 540 7.01 -10.29 -25.40
CA THR A 540 8.17 -10.33 -26.29
C THR A 540 9.46 -9.89 -25.63
N LYS A 541 10.60 -10.44 -26.07
CA LYS A 541 11.94 -10.07 -25.58
C LYS A 541 12.17 -10.32 -24.09
N ASN A 542 11.36 -11.17 -23.48
CA ASN A 542 11.62 -11.60 -22.11
C ASN A 542 12.78 -12.59 -22.13
N HIS A 543 13.66 -12.44 -21.15
CA HIS A 543 14.92 -13.15 -21.02
C HIS A 543 15.88 -13.01 -22.23
N ALA A 544 15.66 -11.99 -23.08
CA ALA A 544 16.62 -11.61 -24.13
C ALA A 544 17.89 -10.95 -23.55
N ASN A 545 17.78 -10.40 -22.34
CA ASN A 545 18.89 -9.96 -21.52
C ASN A 545 18.72 -10.57 -20.13
N ILE A 546 19.79 -11.15 -19.57
CA ILE A 546 19.75 -11.89 -18.31
C ILE A 546 20.40 -11.14 -17.15
N GLU A 547 21.12 -10.05 -17.43
CA GLU A 547 21.88 -9.29 -16.43
C GLU A 547 21.18 -7.98 -16.05
N MET A 548 20.48 -8.00 -14.91
CA MET A 548 19.86 -6.78 -14.37
C MET A 548 20.87 -5.95 -13.57
N PRO A 549 21.04 -4.65 -13.86
CA PRO A 549 21.86 -3.77 -13.04
C PRO A 549 21.34 -3.69 -11.60
N SER A 550 22.24 -3.80 -10.61
CA SER A 550 21.93 -3.60 -9.19
C SER A 550 22.81 -2.51 -8.58
N PRO A 551 22.49 -1.22 -8.83
CA PRO A 551 23.31 -0.09 -8.38
C PRO A 551 23.40 0.03 -6.86
N THR A 552 22.48 -0.61 -6.14
CA THR A 552 22.36 -0.54 -4.68
C THR A 552 23.19 -1.60 -3.94
N ILE A 553 23.78 -2.58 -4.66
CA ILE A 553 24.65 -3.62 -4.11
C ILE A 553 26.04 -3.54 -4.73
N PRO A 554 27.00 -2.81 -4.13
CA PRO A 554 28.34 -2.65 -4.70
C PRO A 554 29.09 -3.97 -4.92
N GLN A 555 28.80 -5.01 -4.12
CA GLN A 555 29.43 -6.34 -4.26
C GLN A 555 28.85 -7.18 -5.39
N LEU A 556 27.64 -6.86 -5.88
CA LEU A 556 26.91 -7.58 -6.91
C LEU A 556 26.31 -6.55 -7.89
N PRO A 557 27.12 -5.93 -8.76
CA PRO A 557 26.67 -4.84 -9.64
C PRO A 557 25.66 -5.30 -10.69
N GLN A 558 25.56 -6.60 -10.94
CA GLN A 558 24.58 -7.23 -11.81
C GLN A 558 23.99 -8.46 -11.12
N LEU A 559 22.70 -8.70 -11.36
CA LEU A 559 21.98 -9.89 -10.95
C LEU A 559 21.65 -10.71 -12.18
N HIS A 560 21.88 -12.03 -12.12
CA HIS A 560 21.63 -12.95 -13.21
C HIS A 560 20.26 -13.61 -13.02
N ALA A 561 19.30 -13.29 -13.89
CA ALA A 561 18.02 -13.96 -13.93
C ALA A 561 18.09 -15.27 -14.74
N TRP A 562 17.14 -16.17 -14.50
CA TRP A 562 17.05 -17.47 -15.14
C TRP A 562 15.66 -17.68 -15.74
N ALA A 563 15.59 -18.32 -16.91
CA ALA A 563 14.35 -18.78 -17.49
C ALA A 563 14.60 -20.07 -18.30
N ASP A 564 14.62 -21.20 -17.58
CA ASP A 564 14.89 -22.51 -18.17
C ASP A 564 13.98 -22.82 -19.36
N CYS A 565 12.67 -22.64 -19.19
CA CYS A 565 11.70 -22.96 -20.23
C CYS A 565 10.58 -21.92 -20.33
N GLY A 566 10.05 -21.73 -21.53
CA GLY A 566 8.80 -20.96 -21.73
C GLY A 566 8.95 -19.49 -21.38
N ALA A 567 10.04 -18.84 -21.80
CA ALA A 567 10.33 -17.46 -21.38
C ALA A 567 9.27 -16.45 -21.85
N GLY A 568 8.45 -16.77 -22.86
CA GLY A 568 7.20 -16.06 -23.11
C GLY A 568 6.12 -16.42 -22.08
N VAL A 569 5.57 -17.64 -22.18
CA VAL A 569 4.58 -18.21 -21.27
C VAL A 569 5.00 -19.61 -20.82
N CYS A 570 5.20 -19.75 -19.53
CA CYS A 570 5.54 -21.00 -18.87
C CYS A 570 4.32 -21.50 -18.07
N ASN A 571 3.66 -22.57 -18.52
CA ASN A 571 2.56 -23.19 -17.80
C ASN A 571 3.06 -24.29 -16.87
N ARG A 572 3.18 -23.98 -15.58
CA ARG A 572 3.66 -24.91 -14.55
C ARG A 572 2.57 -25.81 -14.03
N TYR A 573 1.46 -25.25 -13.56
CA TYR A 573 0.31 -26.04 -13.11
C TYR A 573 -0.99 -25.28 -13.34
N GLY A 574 -1.60 -25.47 -14.51
CA GLY A 574 -2.76 -24.70 -14.87
C GLY A 574 -3.35 -24.99 -16.24
N ASN A 575 -4.40 -24.23 -16.51
CA ASN A 575 -5.06 -24.09 -17.80
C ASN A 575 -4.61 -22.78 -18.44
N VAL A 576 -4.12 -22.85 -19.67
CA VAL A 576 -3.78 -21.69 -20.50
C VAL A 576 -4.62 -21.71 -21.77
N ASP A 577 -5.21 -20.58 -22.14
CA ASP A 577 -5.91 -20.36 -23.40
C ASP A 577 -5.38 -19.08 -24.06
N ILE A 578 -4.84 -19.21 -25.27
CA ILE A 578 -4.22 -18.12 -26.03
C ILE A 578 -4.94 -17.93 -27.37
N SER A 579 -5.49 -16.74 -27.56
CA SER A 579 -6.13 -16.34 -28.82
C SER A 579 -5.12 -15.90 -29.89
N ILE A 580 -5.61 -15.76 -31.13
CA ILE A 580 -4.83 -15.26 -32.27
C ILE A 580 -4.45 -13.77 -32.14
N ASP A 581 -5.12 -13.01 -31.29
CA ASP A 581 -4.81 -11.58 -31.10
C ASP A 581 -3.67 -11.37 -30.09
N THR A 582 -3.26 -12.43 -29.37
CA THR A 582 -2.11 -12.41 -28.46
C THR A 582 -0.83 -12.69 -29.23
N LYS A 583 0.14 -11.77 -29.15
CA LYS A 583 1.43 -11.85 -29.83
C LYS A 583 2.51 -12.31 -28.86
N ILE A 584 3.03 -13.51 -29.06
CA ILE A 584 4.12 -14.06 -28.24
C ILE A 584 5.25 -14.46 -29.19
N TYR A 585 6.40 -13.81 -29.05
CA TYR A 585 7.54 -14.01 -29.96
C TYR A 585 8.81 -13.35 -29.42
N ASN A 586 9.97 -13.77 -29.94
CA ASN A 586 11.29 -13.21 -29.60
C ASN A 586 11.58 -13.25 -28.09
N ASN A 587 10.97 -14.17 -27.35
CA ASN A 587 11.44 -14.52 -26.02
C ASN A 587 12.56 -15.56 -26.16
N HIS A 588 13.35 -15.77 -25.12
CA HIS A 588 14.52 -16.65 -25.14
C HIS A 588 14.54 -17.51 -23.89
N ALA A 589 14.72 -18.83 -24.00
CA ALA A 589 14.80 -19.72 -22.85
C ALA A 589 16.13 -20.51 -22.85
N ASP A 590 16.66 -20.81 -21.67
CA ASP A 590 17.95 -21.48 -21.53
C ASP A 590 17.91 -22.92 -22.05
N ILE A 591 16.82 -23.65 -21.79
CA ILE A 591 16.70 -25.09 -22.04
C ILE A 591 15.76 -25.39 -23.21
N ALA A 592 14.50 -24.94 -23.17
CA ALA A 592 13.51 -25.29 -24.19
C ALA A 592 12.34 -24.31 -24.27
N GLY A 593 11.75 -24.18 -25.45
CA GLY A 593 10.51 -23.43 -25.64
C GLY A 593 10.69 -21.96 -25.34
N ASP A 594 11.40 -21.25 -26.20
CA ASP A 594 11.62 -19.81 -26.08
C ASP A 594 10.33 -19.03 -25.77
N ASP A 595 9.24 -19.34 -26.47
CA ASP A 595 8.00 -18.59 -26.34
C ASP A 595 6.95 -19.31 -25.48
N LEU A 596 6.79 -20.63 -25.62
CA LEU A 596 5.78 -21.39 -24.88
C LEU A 596 6.36 -22.68 -24.32
N TYR A 597 6.00 -23.01 -23.08
CA TYR A 597 6.31 -24.31 -22.50
C TYR A 597 5.17 -24.81 -21.61
N ASN A 598 4.75 -26.07 -21.82
CA ASN A 598 3.75 -26.74 -21.01
C ASN A 598 4.40 -27.79 -20.11
N TYR A 599 4.47 -27.57 -18.79
CA TYR A 599 5.19 -28.48 -17.89
C TYR A 599 4.60 -29.89 -17.83
N LYS A 600 5.50 -30.85 -17.65
CA LYS A 600 5.17 -32.23 -17.35
C LYS A 600 5.06 -32.44 -15.84
N ASN A 601 3.83 -32.60 -15.38
CA ASN A 601 3.54 -32.88 -13.97
C ASN A 601 3.11 -34.33 -13.81
N ASP A 602 4.08 -35.23 -13.73
CA ASP A 602 3.82 -36.64 -13.50
C ASP A 602 3.13 -36.85 -12.14
N GLY A 603 1.99 -37.54 -12.13
CA GLY A 603 1.23 -37.82 -10.90
C GLY A 603 0.40 -36.66 -10.36
N ALA A 604 0.26 -35.55 -11.10
CA ALA A 604 -0.66 -34.48 -10.73
C ALA A 604 -2.12 -34.96 -10.68
N ALA A 605 -2.91 -34.39 -9.78
CA ALA A 605 -4.34 -34.68 -9.65
C ALA A 605 -5.13 -34.31 -10.92
N VAL A 606 -4.64 -33.31 -11.67
CA VAL A 606 -5.17 -32.87 -12.96
C VAL A 606 -3.99 -32.58 -13.88
N SER A 607 -4.04 -33.04 -15.13
CA SER A 607 -3.02 -32.71 -16.13
C SER A 607 -3.11 -31.25 -16.55
N ASN A 608 -1.97 -30.64 -16.87
CA ASN A 608 -1.94 -29.29 -17.43
C ASN A 608 -2.69 -29.24 -18.76
N ASN A 609 -3.44 -28.16 -18.98
CA ASN A 609 -4.04 -27.84 -20.27
C ASN A 609 -3.38 -26.58 -20.82
N PHE A 610 -2.98 -26.62 -22.08
CA PHE A 610 -2.45 -25.45 -22.77
C PHE A 610 -3.03 -25.45 -24.17
N THR A 611 -3.95 -24.52 -24.42
CA THR A 611 -4.62 -24.34 -25.70
C THR A 611 -4.14 -23.07 -26.38
N ILE A 612 -3.84 -23.18 -27.68
CA ILE A 612 -3.42 -22.07 -28.53
C ILE A 612 -4.20 -22.09 -29.85
N THR A 613 -4.15 -20.98 -30.57
CA THR A 613 -4.42 -20.99 -32.01
C THR A 613 -3.24 -21.57 -32.77
N VAL A 614 -3.50 -22.38 -33.80
CA VAL A 614 -2.45 -23.03 -34.62
C VAL A 614 -1.51 -22.02 -35.28
N VAL A 615 -1.99 -20.82 -35.58
CA VAL A 615 -1.16 -19.73 -36.08
C VAL A 615 -0.82 -18.80 -34.91
N PRO A 616 0.43 -18.34 -34.76
CA PRO A 616 0.77 -17.32 -33.77
C PRO A 616 0.16 -15.97 -34.16
N GLY A 617 -0.35 -15.22 -33.16
CA GLY A 617 -0.73 -13.82 -33.38
C GLY A 617 0.44 -12.93 -33.81
N ALA A 618 1.66 -13.39 -33.56
CA ALA A 618 2.89 -12.75 -33.99
C ALA A 618 3.26 -13.01 -35.47
N LYS A 619 2.47 -13.77 -36.24
CA LYS A 619 2.70 -13.96 -37.68
C LYS A 619 2.91 -12.61 -38.37
N TRP A 620 3.87 -12.55 -39.30
CA TRP A 620 4.33 -11.32 -39.97
C TRP A 620 5.24 -10.40 -39.13
N SER A 621 5.47 -10.72 -37.86
CA SER A 621 6.50 -10.04 -37.06
C SER A 621 7.90 -10.52 -37.46
N VAL A 622 8.91 -9.71 -37.16
CA VAL A 622 10.31 -10.02 -37.48
C VAL A 622 10.94 -10.80 -36.33
N LEU A 623 11.49 -11.98 -36.65
CA LEU A 623 12.29 -12.79 -35.75
C LEU A 623 13.64 -12.10 -35.50
N ASP A 624 14.05 -12.03 -34.24
CA ASP A 624 15.28 -11.32 -33.85
C ASP A 624 16.58 -12.07 -34.21
N VAL A 625 16.53 -13.41 -34.29
CA VAL A 625 17.69 -14.26 -34.55
C VAL A 625 18.29 -14.04 -35.95
N ASP A 626 17.46 -13.96 -36.98
CA ASP A 626 17.92 -13.91 -38.38
C ASP A 626 17.21 -12.84 -39.25
N GLY A 627 16.30 -12.06 -38.64
CA GLY A 627 15.57 -10.98 -39.30
C GLY A 627 14.50 -11.45 -40.29
N LYS A 628 14.18 -12.75 -40.36
CA LYS A 628 13.09 -13.24 -41.22
C LYS A 628 11.73 -13.09 -40.56
N ILE A 629 10.68 -13.30 -41.35
CA ILE A 629 9.30 -13.16 -40.90
C ILE A 629 8.83 -14.44 -40.21
N ILE A 630 8.22 -14.28 -39.04
CA ILE A 630 7.50 -15.35 -38.34
C ILE A 630 6.31 -15.78 -39.18
N ASP A 631 6.24 -17.06 -39.52
CA ASP A 631 5.15 -17.65 -40.30
C ASP A 631 4.25 -18.58 -39.50
N ASP A 632 4.77 -19.22 -38.44
CA ASP A 632 4.07 -20.24 -37.67
C ASP A 632 4.71 -20.57 -36.30
N TRP A 633 4.08 -21.49 -35.55
CA TRP A 633 4.65 -22.14 -34.38
C TRP A 633 5.56 -23.32 -34.76
N TYR A 634 6.72 -23.42 -34.13
CA TYR A 634 7.66 -24.52 -34.34
C TYR A 634 8.08 -25.15 -33.03
N HIS A 635 8.36 -26.45 -33.06
CA HIS A 635 8.96 -27.18 -31.95
C HIS A 635 10.34 -26.60 -31.61
N ASP A 636 10.56 -26.43 -30.31
CA ASP A 636 11.79 -25.90 -29.73
C ASP A 636 12.15 -26.72 -28.47
N ASP A 637 12.25 -28.03 -28.67
CA ASP A 637 12.41 -29.00 -27.57
C ASP A 637 13.83 -28.94 -26.98
N GLU A 638 14.01 -29.49 -25.78
CA GLU A 638 15.31 -29.57 -25.11
C GLU A 638 16.35 -30.35 -25.94
N GLY A 639 17.60 -29.88 -25.90
CA GLY A 639 18.74 -30.49 -26.58
C GLY A 639 19.16 -29.71 -27.83
N GLU A 640 20.47 -29.61 -28.07
CA GLU A 640 21.03 -28.75 -29.11
C GLU A 640 20.48 -29.07 -30.51
N GLU A 641 20.22 -30.34 -30.81
CA GLU A 641 19.64 -30.78 -32.08
C GLU A 641 18.11 -30.57 -32.20
N ASN A 642 17.41 -30.37 -31.08
CA ASN A 642 15.95 -30.25 -31.03
C ASN A 642 15.44 -28.82 -30.86
N ARG A 643 16.30 -27.90 -30.38
CA ARG A 643 16.04 -26.46 -30.43
C ARG A 643 15.80 -26.00 -31.85
N TRP A 644 14.94 -25.00 -32.03
CA TRP A 644 14.56 -24.53 -33.35
C TRP A 644 15.78 -24.07 -34.15
N LYS A 645 15.90 -24.58 -35.38
CA LYS A 645 16.85 -24.14 -36.40
C LYS A 645 16.14 -24.16 -37.74
N GLU A 646 16.37 -23.15 -38.57
CA GLU A 646 15.73 -23.04 -39.90
C GLU A 646 15.84 -24.34 -40.72
N THR A 647 17.00 -24.99 -40.71
CA THR A 647 17.28 -26.18 -41.53
C THR A 647 16.56 -27.44 -41.08
N SER A 648 16.10 -27.49 -39.83
CA SER A 648 15.43 -28.64 -39.21
C SER A 648 14.08 -28.27 -38.58
N ALA A 649 13.54 -27.11 -38.97
CA ALA A 649 12.32 -26.54 -38.40
C ALA A 649 11.14 -27.51 -38.54
N ARG A 650 10.55 -27.89 -37.40
CA ARG A 650 9.37 -28.74 -37.30
C ARG A 650 8.17 -27.89 -36.92
N ASN A 651 7.27 -27.66 -37.85
CA ASN A 651 6.05 -26.90 -37.61
C ASN A 651 5.12 -27.68 -36.66
N ASN A 652 4.51 -26.97 -35.70
CA ASN A 652 3.50 -27.51 -34.80
C ASN A 652 2.09 -27.23 -35.34
N THR A 653 1.30 -28.27 -35.55
CA THR A 653 -0.11 -28.15 -35.98
C THR A 653 -1.12 -28.36 -34.85
N ASP A 654 -0.66 -28.68 -33.64
CA ASP A 654 -1.53 -28.99 -32.53
C ASP A 654 -2.02 -27.71 -31.84
N THR A 655 -3.34 -27.63 -31.59
CA THR A 655 -3.94 -26.55 -30.82
C THR A 655 -3.90 -26.80 -29.32
N VAL A 656 -3.89 -28.06 -28.90
CA VAL A 656 -3.80 -28.46 -27.50
C VAL A 656 -2.41 -29.06 -27.29
N LEU A 657 -1.55 -28.31 -26.61
CA LEU A 657 -0.16 -28.69 -26.42
C LEU A 657 -0.07 -29.77 -25.36
N PRO A 658 0.55 -30.94 -25.66
CA PRO A 658 0.76 -31.97 -24.66
C PRO A 658 1.71 -31.51 -23.56
N GLN A 659 1.76 -32.25 -22.45
CA GLN A 659 2.76 -32.03 -21.41
C GLN A 659 4.18 -32.25 -21.98
N GLY A 660 5.10 -31.34 -21.64
CA GLY A 660 6.46 -31.28 -22.16
C GLY A 660 6.58 -30.56 -23.51
N ALA A 661 5.48 -30.11 -24.12
CA ALA A 661 5.54 -29.37 -25.38
C ALA A 661 6.26 -28.02 -25.19
N ALA A 662 7.21 -27.75 -26.09
CA ALA A 662 8.04 -26.57 -26.10
C ALA A 662 7.99 -25.94 -27.49
N LEU A 663 7.57 -24.68 -27.60
CA LEU A 663 7.37 -23.99 -28.88
C LEU A 663 8.06 -22.63 -28.94
N LYS A 664 8.42 -22.24 -30.16
CA LYS A 664 8.84 -20.90 -30.55
C LYS A 664 8.02 -20.39 -31.73
N ALA A 665 7.63 -19.12 -31.71
CA ALA A 665 7.09 -18.43 -32.87
C ALA A 665 8.25 -18.07 -33.80
N ALA A 666 8.33 -18.78 -34.93
CA ALA A 666 9.50 -18.71 -35.80
C ALA A 666 9.08 -18.93 -37.26
N HIS A 667 10.01 -19.45 -38.07
CA HIS A 667 9.77 -19.60 -39.49
C HIS A 667 10.40 -20.89 -40.06
N GLY A 668 9.90 -21.33 -41.22
CA GLY A 668 10.47 -22.45 -41.95
C GLY A 668 11.54 -22.02 -42.97
N ILE A 669 12.20 -22.97 -43.62
CA ILE A 669 13.21 -22.68 -44.67
C ILE A 669 12.66 -21.90 -45.88
N ASN A 670 11.35 -21.98 -46.11
CA ASN A 670 10.66 -21.29 -47.21
C ASN A 670 9.90 -20.05 -46.74
N ALA A 671 10.23 -19.54 -45.55
CA ALA A 671 9.58 -18.37 -45.00
C ALA A 671 9.79 -17.16 -45.91
N PRO A 672 8.75 -16.33 -46.11
CA PRO A 672 8.89 -15.11 -46.89
C PRO A 672 9.92 -14.19 -46.22
N THR A 673 10.86 -13.67 -46.99
CA THR A 673 11.72 -12.58 -46.53
C THR A 673 10.87 -11.34 -46.24
N PRO A 674 11.24 -10.50 -45.26
CA PRO A 674 10.56 -9.24 -45.00
C PRO A 674 10.51 -8.41 -46.29
N SER A 675 9.35 -8.37 -46.93
CA SER A 675 9.12 -7.45 -48.04
C SER A 675 8.88 -6.07 -47.42
N PRO A 676 9.32 -4.95 -48.03
CA PRO A 676 8.90 -3.63 -47.56
C PRO A 676 7.37 -3.64 -47.45
N LYS A 677 6.85 -3.33 -46.26
CA LYS A 677 5.43 -3.33 -45.89
C LYS A 677 4.58 -2.97 -47.13
N PRO A 678 3.71 -3.87 -47.65
CA PRO A 678 2.70 -3.45 -48.62
C PRO A 678 1.96 -2.27 -48.00
N VAL A 679 1.87 -1.16 -48.74
CA VAL A 679 1.09 0.01 -48.34
C VAL A 679 -0.28 -0.51 -47.92
N GLU A 680 -0.52 -0.49 -46.62
CA GLU A 680 -1.85 -0.69 -46.05
C GLU A 680 -2.77 0.23 -46.84
N PRO A 681 -3.88 -0.26 -47.42
CA PRO A 681 -4.72 0.59 -48.25
C PRO A 681 -5.10 1.78 -47.40
N THR A 682 -4.47 2.91 -47.70
CA THR A 682 -4.85 4.19 -47.15
C THR A 682 -6.25 4.36 -47.69
N ALA A 683 -7.26 4.17 -46.84
CA ALA A 683 -8.55 4.78 -47.09
C ALA A 683 -8.20 6.23 -47.42
N ALA A 684 -8.44 6.62 -48.67
CA ALA A 684 -8.24 7.99 -49.09
C ALA A 684 -8.89 8.87 -48.02
N PRO A 685 -8.22 9.93 -47.54
CA PRO A 685 -8.85 10.82 -46.58
C PRO A 685 -10.14 11.30 -47.22
N THR A 686 -11.28 10.86 -46.67
CA THR A 686 -12.51 11.62 -46.86
C THR A 686 -12.18 12.96 -46.25
N GLU A 687 -12.10 14.00 -47.10
CA GLU A 687 -11.88 15.37 -46.67
C GLU A 687 -12.83 15.66 -45.50
N ALA A 688 -12.24 15.87 -44.31
CA ALA A 688 -12.94 16.57 -43.27
C ALA A 688 -13.35 17.93 -43.84
N PRO A 689 -14.58 18.41 -43.60
CA PRO A 689 -15.00 19.71 -44.09
C PRO A 689 -13.99 20.76 -43.62
N THR A 690 -13.45 21.50 -44.58
CA THR A 690 -12.60 22.67 -44.36
C THR A 690 -13.18 23.53 -43.24
N PRO A 691 -12.42 23.88 -42.18
CA PRO A 691 -12.89 24.87 -41.23
C PRO A 691 -13.02 26.20 -41.97
N THR A 692 -14.25 26.67 -42.14
CA THR A 692 -14.54 28.03 -42.57
C THR A 692 -13.86 28.99 -41.61
N ALA A 693 -12.95 29.81 -42.14
CA ALA A 693 -12.29 30.87 -41.39
C ALA A 693 -13.33 31.77 -40.73
N VAL A 694 -13.27 31.86 -39.40
CA VAL A 694 -13.98 32.89 -38.62
C VAL A 694 -13.35 34.24 -38.99
N PRO A 695 -14.12 35.25 -39.41
CA PRO A 695 -13.57 36.57 -39.68
C PRO A 695 -13.10 37.22 -38.37
N THR A 696 -11.79 37.44 -38.26
CA THR A 696 -11.18 38.27 -37.22
C THR A 696 -11.35 39.75 -37.61
N THR A 697 -12.29 40.44 -36.99
CA THR A 697 -12.38 41.91 -37.07
C THR A 697 -11.50 42.53 -36.00
N VAL A 698 -10.42 43.18 -36.44
CA VAL A 698 -9.53 44.02 -35.60
C VAL A 698 -10.25 45.33 -35.25
N PRO A 699 -10.26 45.78 -33.98
CA PRO A 699 -10.75 47.11 -33.61
C PRO A 699 -9.66 48.16 -33.83
N THR A 700 -9.96 49.19 -34.62
CA THR A 700 -9.10 50.38 -34.77
C THR A 700 -9.77 51.60 -34.17
N ALA A 701 -9.10 52.14 -33.14
CA ALA A 701 -9.11 53.47 -32.53
C ALA A 701 -10.32 54.42 -32.68
N ALA A 702 -10.82 54.89 -31.53
CA ALA A 702 -11.54 56.16 -31.38
C ALA A 702 -10.60 57.36 -31.64
N PRO A 703 -11.13 58.54 -32.02
CA PRO A 703 -11.07 59.62 -31.02
C PRO A 703 -12.17 60.71 -31.08
N THR A 704 -12.27 61.39 -29.95
CA THR A 704 -12.52 62.84 -29.74
C THR A 704 -13.89 63.26 -29.19
N ALA A 705 -13.79 63.92 -28.04
CA ALA A 705 -14.83 64.45 -27.16
C ALA A 705 -15.38 65.82 -27.60
N ALA A 706 -16.57 66.18 -27.09
CA ALA A 706 -16.81 67.41 -26.33
C ALA A 706 -18.28 67.45 -25.81
N PRO A 707 -18.58 68.21 -24.72
CA PRO A 707 -19.74 67.97 -23.85
C PRO A 707 -20.89 68.98 -24.05
N THR A 708 -21.95 68.84 -23.23
CA THR A 708 -22.67 69.91 -22.44
C THR A 708 -24.22 69.84 -22.52
N THR A 709 -24.83 69.62 -21.35
CA THR A 709 -26.14 70.09 -20.77
C THR A 709 -27.51 69.81 -21.44
N ALA A 710 -28.32 68.96 -20.76
CA ALA A 710 -29.60 69.19 -20.01
C ALA A 710 -30.73 70.11 -20.58
N PRO A 711 -32.01 70.03 -20.11
CA PRO A 711 -32.76 68.96 -19.38
C PRO A 711 -34.23 68.75 -19.90
N ALA A 712 -35.02 68.02 -19.09
CA ALA A 712 -36.49 67.95 -19.00
C ALA A 712 -37.21 66.96 -19.93
N ASP A 713 -38.26 66.24 -19.55
CA ASP A 713 -38.85 65.84 -18.27
C ASP A 713 -39.94 64.82 -18.67
N ASN A 714 -40.41 64.03 -17.71
CA ASN A 714 -41.74 63.39 -17.68
C ASN A 714 -42.02 62.05 -18.38
N THR A 715 -42.36 61.12 -17.49
CA THR A 715 -43.46 60.13 -17.55
C THR A 715 -43.21 58.76 -18.18
N ALA A 716 -42.84 57.83 -17.27
CA ALA A 716 -43.46 56.53 -17.01
C ALA A 716 -43.95 55.68 -18.19
N THR A 717 -43.37 54.48 -18.35
CA THR A 717 -44.07 53.17 -18.33
C THR A 717 -43.05 52.04 -18.16
N ALA A 718 -43.46 50.96 -17.49
CA ALA A 718 -42.69 49.91 -16.84
C ALA A 718 -41.71 49.08 -17.71
N ALA A 719 -40.61 48.66 -17.07
CA ALA A 719 -39.60 47.73 -17.56
C ALA A 719 -40.00 46.25 -17.31
N PRO A 720 -39.66 45.29 -18.19
CA PRO A 720 -39.70 43.87 -17.88
C PRO A 720 -38.47 43.47 -17.05
N ALA A 721 -38.71 42.71 -15.98
CA ALA A 721 -37.68 42.21 -15.07
C ALA A 721 -36.99 40.94 -15.60
N THR A 722 -35.69 40.89 -15.31
CA THR A 722 -34.71 39.81 -15.44
C THR A 722 -35.13 38.49 -14.75
N PRO A 723 -34.77 37.30 -15.27
CA PRO A 723 -35.09 36.02 -14.62
C PRO A 723 -34.21 35.72 -13.40
N ALA A 724 -34.81 35.11 -12.38
CA ALA A 724 -34.21 34.64 -11.13
C ALA A 724 -33.98 33.10 -11.16
N PRO A 725 -33.18 32.52 -10.22
CA PRO A 725 -32.65 31.16 -10.31
C PRO A 725 -33.63 30.06 -9.85
N THR A 726 -33.49 28.87 -10.43
CA THR A 726 -34.35 27.69 -10.26
C THR A 726 -34.18 27.03 -8.88
N ALA A 727 -35.29 26.74 -8.20
CA ALA A 727 -35.33 26.09 -6.88
C ALA A 727 -35.52 24.56 -6.97
N ARG A 728 -34.91 23.87 -5.98
CA ARG A 728 -34.95 22.42 -5.66
C ARG A 728 -36.36 21.97 -5.20
N PRO A 729 -36.82 20.74 -5.52
CA PRO A 729 -38.16 20.28 -5.15
C PRO A 729 -38.27 19.87 -3.67
N THR A 730 -39.39 20.24 -3.06
CA THR A 730 -39.83 19.95 -1.69
C THR A 730 -40.36 18.52 -1.57
N VAL A 731 -39.92 17.77 -0.54
CA VAL A 731 -40.44 16.45 -0.20
C VAL A 731 -41.55 16.60 0.84
N THR A 732 -42.74 16.09 0.52
CA THR A 732 -43.94 16.10 1.37
C THR A 732 -43.87 14.99 2.42
N ALA A 733 -44.28 15.27 3.65
CA ALA A 733 -44.34 14.32 4.76
C ALA A 733 -45.50 13.31 4.61
N THR A 734 -45.23 12.04 4.91
CA THR A 734 -46.24 10.95 4.99
C THR A 734 -46.41 10.52 6.46
N PRO A 735 -47.62 10.20 6.96
CA PRO A 735 -47.91 9.99 8.39
C PRO A 735 -47.54 8.59 8.91
N ALA A 736 -47.39 8.49 10.24
CA ALA A 736 -47.08 7.28 11.00
C ALA A 736 -48.18 6.19 10.93
N PRO A 737 -47.84 4.88 10.96
CA PRO A 737 -48.83 3.81 10.97
C PRO A 737 -49.24 3.38 12.39
N THR A 738 -50.55 3.23 12.59
CA THR A 738 -51.20 2.54 13.72
C THR A 738 -51.45 1.07 13.36
N ALA A 739 -51.40 0.19 14.37
CA ALA A 739 -51.55 -1.26 14.25
C ALA A 739 -52.95 -1.76 13.81
N GLN A 740 -53.03 -2.78 12.94
CA GLN A 740 -53.78 -4.04 13.19
C GLN A 740 -53.73 -5.07 12.02
N ALA A 741 -53.54 -6.33 12.42
CA ALA A 741 -54.17 -7.61 11.99
C ALA A 741 -54.14 -8.12 10.53
N SER A 742 -53.38 -9.22 10.36
CA SER A 742 -53.74 -10.55 9.82
C SER A 742 -54.39 -10.68 8.42
N GLY A 743 -53.72 -11.45 7.53
CA GLY A 743 -54.41 -12.14 6.43
C GLY A 743 -53.55 -12.58 5.23
N VAL A 744 -52.96 -13.79 5.33
CA VAL A 744 -52.71 -14.78 4.26
C VAL A 744 -51.85 -14.38 3.03
N ILE A 745 -50.63 -14.93 2.95
CA ILE A 745 -49.82 -15.10 1.73
C ILE A 745 -49.69 -16.62 1.45
N PRO A 746 -49.83 -17.09 0.20
CA PRO A 746 -49.63 -18.49 -0.18
C PRO A 746 -48.15 -18.88 -0.31
N GLN A 747 -47.89 -20.15 -0.02
CA GLN A 747 -46.58 -20.83 -0.03
C GLN A 747 -46.07 -21.17 -1.44
N THR A 748 -44.77 -20.98 -1.65
CA THR A 748 -43.80 -21.86 -2.35
C THR A 748 -42.41 -21.33 -1.97
N GLY A 749 -41.39 -22.04 -1.50
CA GLY A 749 -41.14 -23.45 -1.25
C GLY A 749 -39.63 -23.55 -1.08
N ASP A 750 -39.15 -23.85 0.12
CA ASP A 750 -37.92 -24.61 0.39
C ASP A 750 -37.86 -24.92 1.89
N SER A 751 -37.79 -26.22 2.18
CA SER A 751 -38.00 -26.79 3.51
C SER A 751 -36.68 -27.19 4.14
N SER A 752 -36.12 -26.34 4.99
CA SER A 752 -35.05 -26.75 5.93
C SER A 752 -35.68 -27.36 7.19
N SER A 753 -35.61 -28.68 7.32
CA SER A 753 -36.05 -29.43 8.50
C SER A 753 -35.05 -29.32 9.67
N PRO A 754 -35.45 -28.89 10.88
CA PRO A 754 -34.56 -28.73 12.05
C PRO A 754 -34.34 -30.03 12.86
N ALA A 755 -34.48 -31.21 12.26
CA ALA A 755 -34.34 -32.50 12.97
C ALA A 755 -32.94 -33.15 12.90
N LEU A 756 -31.90 -32.43 12.47
CA LEU A 756 -30.53 -32.97 12.29
C LEU A 756 -29.47 -32.43 13.27
N PHE A 757 -29.86 -31.66 14.28
CA PHE A 757 -28.92 -31.10 15.28
C PHE A 757 -28.85 -31.85 16.63
N SER A 758 -29.41 -33.06 16.72
CA SER A 758 -29.51 -33.80 17.98
C SER A 758 -28.62 -35.06 18.09
N ILE A 759 -27.69 -35.31 17.16
CA ILE A 759 -26.88 -36.56 17.14
C ILE A 759 -25.35 -36.32 17.15
N LEU A 760 -24.87 -35.07 17.29
CA LEU A 760 -23.42 -34.76 17.29
C LEU A 760 -22.87 -34.16 18.60
N THR A 761 -23.58 -34.29 19.71
CA THR A 761 -23.14 -33.79 21.04
C THR A 761 -22.99 -34.87 22.12
N LEU A 762 -23.01 -36.16 21.75
CA LEU A 762 -22.82 -37.29 22.67
C LEU A 762 -21.61 -38.20 22.33
N GLY A 763 -20.83 -37.88 21.28
CA GLY A 763 -19.64 -38.64 20.88
C GLY A 763 -18.31 -38.15 21.49
N SER A 764 -18.28 -36.94 22.07
CA SER A 764 -17.02 -36.28 22.45
C SER A 764 -16.66 -36.41 23.94
N ILE A 765 -17.57 -36.93 24.77
CA ILE A 765 -17.36 -37.04 26.24
C ILE A 765 -16.78 -38.41 26.64
N THR A 766 -16.93 -39.45 25.81
CA THR A 766 -16.35 -40.79 26.06
C THR A 766 -14.88 -40.93 25.66
N ALA A 767 -14.37 -40.08 24.75
CA ALA A 767 -12.95 -40.10 24.37
C ALA A 767 -12.03 -39.41 25.40
N LEU A 768 -12.54 -38.41 26.13
CA LEU A 768 -11.76 -37.71 27.17
C LEU A 768 -11.53 -38.58 28.42
N CYS A 769 -12.48 -39.46 28.76
CA CYS A 769 -12.38 -40.36 29.92
C CYS A 769 -11.44 -41.56 29.71
N VAL A 770 -11.12 -41.93 28.46
CA VAL A 770 -10.17 -43.03 28.16
C VAL A 770 -8.72 -42.53 28.12
N LEU A 771 -8.48 -41.27 27.76
CA LEU A 771 -7.14 -40.66 27.74
C LEU A 771 -6.63 -40.27 29.12
N GLN A 772 -7.51 -39.92 30.07
CA GLN A 772 -7.09 -39.63 31.46
C GLN A 772 -6.71 -40.88 32.27
N LYS A 773 -7.08 -42.10 31.83
CA LYS A 773 -6.74 -43.36 32.52
C LYS A 773 -5.39 -43.96 32.08
N ARG A 774 -4.76 -43.46 31.01
CA ARG A 774 -3.46 -43.95 30.50
C ARG A 774 -2.24 -43.13 30.94
N ARG A 775 -2.40 -41.98 31.61
CA ARG A 775 -1.28 -41.16 32.14
C ARG A 775 -0.89 -41.43 33.59
N LYS A 776 -1.37 -42.51 34.21
CA LYS A 776 -0.89 -42.97 35.54
C LYS A 776 -0.06 -44.26 35.51
N SER A 777 0.45 -44.68 34.35
CA SER A 777 1.46 -45.73 34.30
C SER A 777 2.36 -45.57 33.08
N LYS A 778 3.37 -44.71 33.22
CA LYS A 778 4.78 -44.90 32.84
C LYS A 778 5.56 -43.66 33.19
#